data_AF-A0A8H7E3Z7-F1
#
_entry.id   AF-A0A8H7E3Z7-F1
#
_cell.length_a   1.000
_cell.length_b   1.000
_cell.length_c   1.000
_cell.angle_alpha   90.00
_cell.angle_beta   90.00
_cell.angle_gamma   90.00
#
_symmetry.space_group_name_H-M   'P 1'
#
loop_
_entity.id
_entity.type
_entity.pdbx_description
1 polymer ?
#
loop_
_entity_poly.entity_id
_entity_poly.type
_entity_poly.pdbx_seq_one_letter_code
_entity_poly.pdbx_strand_id
1 'polypeptide(L)'
;MDSAAGRDCCPAFPRTHSGPPCKYHGYESEDGHSEGYKKAQSVVIVERCAFAGPLLAGSRVICDWRQGQPLSLYALVCAVTLLNPIQISIHTSQAVLKLRRRSKASFRTSDSSAESNGTVPTTKSTSTLNSSYGASTPPSSVQPNGSMTNVTATKSKGDSTAPPLPPRPSVTPLKSNRNSTVGLGSSGSGVTMRSPGATSPFAPKLTSIADSTVVYQKVLLVYGEVGDPLQRPMAGNITIHHDKDGQAFPPTNWPVSDSYFKALVYLSPGWNQIRFDFTTASLSKDGIHSSYMMLNYLPLNNSPPLQLAIIVGRDSPCTYDAVPERREREGNGLDTAIRKYRMAAHLWQAFTAEQMYRHKFGRRCFRFEEEWQTGTLSLRDWEAGNLKNEIKVHVIRSDKTVAEIQDLQLAQQYAPAAKKGDLYPIASDAIKKYFRLRPGQRQYVAAMFLDSHWDPVVGTIRGHAALGGTSDDLQLAIFGSQALQSYPSCIEEVVPALTDCTRTDTRFVANDLNESGSNWEAVNIGIGAHLHEVGHLFGCPHQESGVMLRDYVRLNRTFLVREHYSTRTQSQGLRICRIEDECGWHRLDILRFRHHPCFRTPVDTILSTLDDSIQFYPIGNGKVIFCAPSGISFIEIYPDDGDELCRYWLEYVSTESRNGGMPWNVTLSEANVRSRLPENKRKGKVKLQVFSGSSRSLTIVDFSELLSKSYIVNLPARQSAPTKDEGLTMNTYNRLTKLPQSFETRPGFKGNKLGFSRLDGSKPEQIILDSVNLQTKLLTSIKVYSGYALDGIAFCYEDGHCQLFGKRGGKAGGDEFFFDTRRGETLSGFYLRAGLWIDGLQILTSLGRKSQIYGNAHGGSGHILMPPAGYTIAGVSGSCGQWIDGFQLIITR
;
A
#
# COMPACT_ATOMS: atom_id res chain seq x y z
N MET A 1 -37.36 -43.04 -55.43
CA MET A 1 -37.17 -41.58 -55.57
C MET A 1 -35.77 -41.26 -55.04
N ASP A 2 -34.68 -41.61 -55.71
CA ASP A 2 -34.25 -41.42 -57.12
C ASP A 2 -33.76 -39.97 -57.34
N SER A 3 -32.57 -39.69 -57.87
CA SER A 3 -31.48 -40.55 -58.42
C SER A 3 -30.11 -39.86 -58.19
N ALA A 4 -29.00 -40.55 -57.83
CA ALA A 4 -28.05 -41.34 -58.66
C ALA A 4 -27.22 -40.47 -59.64
N ALA A 5 -25.92 -40.67 -59.93
CA ALA A 5 -24.81 -41.53 -59.44
C ALA A 5 -23.46 -40.91 -59.92
N GLY A 6 -22.23 -41.33 -59.57
CA GLY A 6 -21.69 -42.34 -58.63
C GLY A 6 -20.22 -42.72 -59.00
N ARG A 7 -19.61 -43.70 -58.28
CA ARG A 7 -18.45 -44.55 -58.69
C ARG A 7 -17.05 -43.89 -58.82
N ASP A 8 -15.91 -44.56 -58.59
CA ASP A 8 -15.63 -45.93 -58.10
C ASP A 8 -14.19 -46.08 -57.49
N CYS A 9 -13.95 -47.19 -56.78
CA CYS A 9 -12.67 -47.89 -56.49
C CYS A 9 -11.60 -47.37 -55.47
N CYS A 10 -11.07 -48.36 -54.74
CA CYS A 10 -9.76 -48.49 -54.03
C CYS A 10 -9.17 -49.87 -54.47
N PRO A 11 -8.06 -50.47 -53.94
CA PRO A 11 -7.15 -50.08 -52.84
C PRO A 11 -5.61 -50.41 -53.02
N ALA A 12 -4.80 -50.07 -51.98
CA ALA A 12 -3.70 -50.86 -51.36
C ALA A 12 -2.28 -51.13 -52.00
N PHE A 13 -1.24 -50.60 -51.30
CA PHE A 13 0.03 -51.28 -50.85
C PHE A 13 1.16 -51.70 -51.85
N PRO A 14 2.42 -52.05 -51.42
CA PRO A 14 3.21 -51.76 -50.17
C PRO A 14 4.77 -51.53 -50.32
N ARG A 15 5.50 -51.44 -49.17
CA ARG A 15 6.93 -51.84 -48.89
C ARG A 15 8.13 -50.93 -49.33
N THR A 16 9.35 -50.90 -48.72
CA THR A 16 9.90 -51.08 -47.32
C THR A 16 11.44 -50.77 -47.26
N HIS A 17 12.01 -50.50 -46.05
CA HIS A 17 13.46 -50.64 -45.63
C HIS A 17 14.50 -49.63 -46.20
N SER A 18 15.69 -49.33 -45.62
CA SER A 18 16.38 -49.66 -44.32
C SER A 18 17.57 -48.67 -44.02
N GLY A 19 18.12 -48.65 -42.79
CA GLY A 19 19.39 -47.94 -42.39
C GLY A 19 20.65 -48.85 -42.42
N PRO A 20 21.68 -48.75 -41.53
CA PRO A 20 21.85 -47.85 -40.36
C PRO A 20 23.26 -47.11 -40.19
N PRO A 21 24.22 -47.35 -39.23
CA PRO A 21 24.76 -46.26 -38.35
C PRO A 21 26.31 -46.20 -38.10
N CYS A 22 26.79 -45.25 -37.24
CA CYS A 22 28.04 -45.19 -36.38
C CYS A 22 28.80 -43.82 -36.42
N LYS A 23 29.79 -43.46 -35.56
CA LYS A 23 29.94 -43.46 -34.06
C LYS A 23 31.26 -42.75 -33.61
N TYR A 24 31.23 -41.97 -32.50
CA TYR A 24 32.33 -41.55 -31.56
C TYR A 24 33.50 -40.58 -31.91
N HIS A 25 33.84 -39.73 -30.90
CA HIS A 25 35.08 -38.94 -30.60
C HIS A 25 35.62 -37.93 -31.66
N GLY A 26 36.42 -36.88 -31.34
CA GLY A 26 36.85 -36.28 -30.05
C GLY A 26 38.00 -35.23 -30.25
N TYR A 27 38.30 -34.42 -29.20
CA TYR A 27 39.44 -33.46 -29.03
C TYR A 27 39.43 -32.01 -29.64
N GLU A 28 39.42 -31.04 -28.70
CA GLU A 28 40.21 -29.79 -28.49
C GLU A 28 40.70 -28.78 -29.58
N SER A 29 40.80 -27.52 -29.10
CA SER A 29 41.70 -26.39 -29.47
C SER A 29 41.31 -25.32 -30.53
N GLU A 30 40.99 -24.13 -29.98
CA GLU A 30 41.40 -22.73 -30.30
C GLU A 30 41.19 -22.03 -31.68
N ASP A 31 40.81 -20.75 -31.54
CA ASP A 31 40.92 -19.57 -32.42
C ASP A 31 40.40 -19.51 -33.87
N GLY A 32 39.57 -18.48 -34.13
CA GLY A 32 39.16 -18.02 -35.46
C GLY A 32 37.93 -17.09 -35.47
N HIS A 33 38.12 -15.80 -35.75
CA HIS A 33 36.99 -14.87 -35.96
C HIS A 33 36.27 -15.12 -37.30
N SER A 34 34.93 -15.10 -37.32
CA SER A 34 34.11 -14.01 -37.92
C SER A 34 32.67 -14.43 -38.31
N GLU A 35 31.76 -13.43 -38.26
CA GLU A 35 30.43 -13.30 -38.89
C GLU A 35 29.35 -14.43 -38.87
N GLY A 36 28.07 -14.01 -38.87
CA GLY A 36 26.96 -14.85 -39.32
C GLY A 36 25.74 -14.94 -38.39
N TYR A 37 24.61 -14.34 -38.82
CA TYR A 37 23.23 -14.63 -38.38
C TYR A 37 22.81 -14.41 -36.92
N LYS A 38 22.53 -13.13 -36.60
CA LYS A 38 21.45 -12.80 -35.65
C LYS A 38 20.08 -13.07 -36.30
N LYS A 39 19.21 -13.85 -35.66
CA LYS A 39 17.79 -13.97 -36.04
C LYS A 39 16.90 -13.38 -34.95
N ALA A 40 16.60 -12.09 -35.07
CA ALA A 40 15.80 -11.37 -34.08
C ALA A 40 14.33 -11.80 -34.13
N GLN A 41 13.75 -12.09 -32.96
CA GLN A 41 12.30 -12.18 -32.80
C GLN A 41 11.74 -10.79 -32.51
N SER A 42 10.95 -10.25 -33.43
CA SER A 42 10.28 -8.95 -33.28
C SER A 42 9.00 -9.09 -32.45
N VAL A 43 9.10 -8.80 -31.14
CA VAL A 43 7.91 -8.56 -30.30
C VAL A 43 7.34 -7.19 -30.68
N VAL A 44 6.10 -7.16 -31.16
CA VAL A 44 5.43 -5.92 -31.59
C VAL A 44 4.81 -5.24 -30.37
N ILE A 45 5.54 -4.28 -29.80
CA ILE A 45 5.01 -3.35 -28.80
C ILE A 45 4.14 -2.33 -29.55
N VAL A 46 2.82 -2.32 -29.29
CA VAL A 46 1.89 -1.36 -29.89
C VAL A 46 1.67 -0.18 -28.93
N GLU A 47 2.66 0.70 -28.83
CA GLU A 47 2.47 2.04 -28.28
C GLU A 47 1.97 2.99 -29.38
N ARG A 48 1.00 3.85 -29.05
CA ARG A 48 0.57 4.97 -29.90
C ARG A 48 0.21 6.20 -29.08
N CYS A 49 1.23 6.98 -28.72
CA CYS A 49 1.09 8.37 -28.27
C CYS A 49 2.32 9.20 -28.68
N ALA A 50 2.37 9.67 -29.93
CA ALA A 50 3.36 10.64 -30.38
C ALA A 50 2.79 11.52 -31.52
N PHE A 51 2.77 12.83 -31.32
CA PHE A 51 2.48 13.82 -32.36
C PHE A 51 3.79 14.33 -32.97
N ALA A 52 4.05 14.02 -34.24
CA ALA A 52 5.00 14.75 -35.08
C ALA A 52 4.67 14.51 -36.56
N GLY A 53 4.55 15.60 -37.35
CA GLY A 53 4.32 15.54 -38.79
C GLY A 53 5.30 16.45 -39.56
N PRO A 54 5.78 16.06 -40.75
CA PRO A 54 6.67 16.88 -41.55
C PRO A 54 5.94 17.92 -42.42
N LEU A 55 6.68 18.94 -42.85
CA LEU A 55 6.23 20.03 -43.74
C LEU A 55 6.38 19.70 -45.24
N LEU A 56 5.76 20.55 -46.07
CA LEU A 56 5.92 20.83 -47.53
C LEU A 56 4.57 20.67 -48.30
N ALA A 57 4.22 21.44 -49.35
CA ALA A 57 4.59 22.83 -49.72
C ALA A 57 3.66 23.37 -50.85
N GLY A 58 3.33 24.67 -50.80
CA GLY A 58 2.73 25.45 -51.92
C GLY A 58 1.23 25.24 -52.23
N SER A 59 0.57 26.07 -53.05
CA SER A 59 0.91 27.44 -53.50
C SER A 59 -0.24 28.09 -54.32
N ARG A 60 -0.39 29.44 -54.21
CA ARG A 60 -1.03 30.38 -55.18
C ARG A 60 -2.58 30.33 -55.36
N VAL A 61 -3.30 31.41 -55.76
CA VAL A 61 -3.09 32.90 -55.75
C VAL A 61 -4.39 33.65 -56.20
N ILE A 62 -4.44 35.00 -56.12
CA ILE A 62 -5.42 35.96 -56.74
C ILE A 62 -6.82 36.00 -56.04
N CYS A 63 -7.34 37.11 -55.48
CA CYS A 63 -7.61 38.51 -55.95
C CYS A 63 -8.95 38.62 -56.74
N ASP A 64 -9.79 39.67 -56.67
CA ASP A 64 -9.68 40.98 -55.98
C ASP A 64 -11.03 41.76 -55.76
N TRP A 65 -10.94 42.94 -55.10
CA TRP A 65 -11.73 44.19 -55.26
C TRP A 65 -13.11 44.50 -54.58
N ARG A 66 -13.06 45.55 -53.72
CA ARG A 66 -13.87 46.81 -53.66
C ARG A 66 -15.40 46.76 -53.36
N GLN A 67 -16.05 47.78 -52.77
CA GLN A 67 -15.64 49.02 -52.04
C GLN A 67 -16.84 49.49 -51.16
N GLY A 68 -16.62 50.08 -49.97
CA GLY A 68 -17.72 50.65 -49.15
C GLY A 68 -17.35 51.04 -47.70
N GLN A 69 -17.04 52.32 -47.48
CA GLN A 69 -16.60 52.96 -46.22
C GLN A 69 -17.80 53.41 -45.32
N PRO A 70 -17.62 53.83 -44.03
CA PRO A 70 -16.64 53.37 -43.01
C PRO A 70 -17.12 53.44 -41.50
N LEU A 71 -16.16 53.25 -40.59
CA LEU A 71 -16.06 53.77 -39.20
C LEU A 71 -16.96 53.22 -38.06
N SER A 72 -16.41 52.24 -37.33
CA SER A 72 -16.11 52.41 -35.90
C SER A 72 -14.95 51.49 -35.50
N LEU A 73 -13.95 52.00 -34.76
CA LEU A 73 -12.72 51.27 -34.43
C LEU A 73 -12.75 50.74 -32.99
N TYR A 74 -12.32 49.48 -32.78
CA TYR A 74 -10.97 49.26 -32.25
C TYR A 74 -10.46 47.82 -32.46
N ALA A 75 -9.46 47.73 -33.33
CA ALA A 75 -8.43 46.68 -33.41
C ALA A 75 -7.09 47.43 -33.65
N LEU A 76 -5.88 46.86 -33.62
CA LEU A 76 -5.45 45.51 -33.95
C LEU A 76 -4.01 45.27 -33.40
N VAL A 77 -3.68 44.01 -33.05
CA VAL A 77 -2.34 43.34 -33.10
C VAL A 77 -1.05 44.08 -32.68
N CYS A 78 -0.25 43.38 -31.86
CA CYS A 78 1.18 43.20 -32.14
C CYS A 78 1.61 41.75 -31.78
N ALA A 79 2.75 41.30 -32.31
CA ALA A 79 2.99 39.88 -32.62
C ALA A 79 3.96 39.11 -31.68
N VAL A 80 3.82 37.78 -31.68
CA VAL A 80 4.85 36.73 -31.45
C VAL A 80 5.66 36.75 -30.12
N THR A 81 5.45 35.72 -29.29
CA THR A 81 6.53 34.82 -28.80
C THR A 81 5.98 33.50 -28.21
N LEU A 82 6.88 32.54 -27.93
CA LEU A 82 6.58 31.17 -27.50
C LEU A 82 6.26 31.03 -26.00
N LEU A 83 5.41 30.05 -25.63
CA LEU A 83 5.65 28.97 -24.63
C LEU A 83 4.34 28.35 -24.07
N ASN A 84 4.44 27.16 -23.46
CA ASN A 84 3.33 26.41 -22.88
C ASN A 84 2.70 27.08 -21.63
N PRO A 85 1.36 27.03 -21.48
CA PRO A 85 0.70 27.12 -20.20
C PRO A 85 0.20 25.74 -19.73
N ILE A 86 0.87 25.17 -18.72
CA ILE A 86 0.19 24.23 -17.80
C ILE A 86 -0.72 25.09 -16.93
N GLN A 87 -2.02 24.82 -16.88
CA GLN A 87 -2.91 25.50 -15.92
C GLN A 87 -3.79 24.52 -15.14
N ILE A 88 -3.57 24.54 -13.83
CA ILE A 88 -4.32 23.79 -12.82
C ILE A 88 -5.66 24.51 -12.58
N SER A 89 -6.77 23.79 -12.60
CA SER A 89 -8.08 24.38 -12.33
C SER A 89 -8.23 24.70 -10.83
N ILE A 90 -8.41 25.98 -10.52
CA ILE A 90 -8.72 26.48 -9.17
C ILE A 90 -10.17 26.96 -9.20
N HIS A 91 -11.09 26.22 -8.58
CA HIS A 91 -12.46 26.68 -8.42
C HIS A 91 -12.59 27.63 -7.22
N THR A 92 -12.52 28.93 -7.50
CA THR A 92 -13.02 29.95 -6.58
C THR A 92 -14.54 29.86 -6.45
N SER A 93 -15.05 30.12 -5.25
CA SER A 93 -16.47 30.38 -5.02
C SER A 93 -16.62 31.62 -4.16
N GLN A 94 -16.94 32.74 -4.79
CA GLN A 94 -17.50 33.92 -4.13
C GLN A 94 -18.96 34.06 -4.55
N ALA A 95 -19.85 34.11 -3.56
CA ALA A 95 -21.22 34.54 -3.73
C ALA A 95 -21.57 35.50 -2.58
N VAL A 96 -22.22 36.62 -2.90
CA VAL A 96 -22.38 37.76 -2.00
C VAL A 96 -23.85 37.92 -1.58
N LEU A 97 -24.05 38.20 -0.29
CA LEU A 97 -25.15 38.96 0.36
C LEU A 97 -26.31 39.41 -0.57
N LYS A 98 -27.60 39.23 -0.25
CA LYS A 98 -28.28 39.63 1.02
C LYS A 98 -29.76 39.21 0.96
N LEU A 99 -30.39 38.89 2.09
CA LEU A 99 -31.63 39.57 2.54
C LEU A 99 -31.86 39.42 4.06
N ARG A 100 -32.89 40.08 4.59
CA ARG A 100 -32.96 40.51 6.01
C ARG A 100 -34.39 40.71 6.50
N ARG A 101 -34.78 40.06 7.61
CA ARG A 101 -35.88 40.34 8.59
C ARG A 101 -35.91 39.14 9.58
N ARG A 102 -36.28 39.24 10.87
CA ARG A 102 -36.85 40.35 11.66
C ARG A 102 -36.41 40.24 13.15
N SER A 103 -36.14 41.39 13.76
CA SER A 103 -36.24 41.79 15.20
C SER A 103 -36.89 40.82 16.22
N LYS A 104 -36.60 40.88 17.54
CA LYS A 104 -36.52 42.11 18.42
C LYS A 104 -35.95 41.79 19.84
N ALA A 105 -35.32 42.80 20.49
CA ALA A 105 -35.32 43.21 21.93
C ALA A 105 -35.50 42.18 23.11
N SER A 106 -34.96 42.37 24.34
CA SER A 106 -34.02 43.36 24.95
C SER A 106 -33.69 43.03 26.44
N PHE A 107 -32.93 43.91 27.12
CA PHE A 107 -32.52 43.93 28.56
C PHE A 107 -31.31 43.03 28.94
N ARG A 108 -30.26 43.44 29.70
CA ARG A 108 -30.05 44.35 30.88
C ARG A 108 -30.63 43.78 32.19
N THR A 109 -30.03 43.85 33.39
CA THR A 109 -28.76 44.42 33.98
C THR A 109 -28.54 43.75 35.38
N SER A 110 -27.49 43.93 36.21
CA SER A 110 -26.25 44.77 36.26
C SER A 110 -25.29 44.28 37.38
N ASP A 111 -23.98 44.44 37.15
CA ASP A 111 -22.90 44.89 38.07
C ASP A 111 -22.56 44.25 39.45
N SER A 112 -21.27 44.38 39.80
CA SER A 112 -20.64 44.54 41.15
C SER A 112 -20.50 43.34 42.11
N SER A 113 -19.47 43.25 43.00
CA SER A 113 -18.10 43.86 43.02
C SER A 113 -17.24 43.33 44.20
N ALA A 114 -15.90 43.40 44.04
CA ALA A 114 -14.86 43.70 45.07
C ALA A 114 -14.47 42.68 46.20
N GLU A 115 -13.13 42.50 46.30
CA GLU A 115 -12.27 42.54 47.52
C GLU A 115 -12.53 41.62 48.73
N SER A 116 -11.69 40.60 48.97
CA SER A 116 -10.43 40.64 49.78
C SER A 116 -10.59 39.75 51.06
N ASN A 117 -9.60 39.39 51.90
CA ASN A 117 -8.17 39.75 52.04
C ASN A 117 -7.40 38.63 52.82
N GLY A 118 -6.05 38.67 52.91
CA GLY A 118 -5.32 38.09 54.07
C GLY A 118 -4.46 36.80 53.95
N THR A 119 -3.14 36.97 53.78
CA THR A 119 -2.01 36.32 54.53
C THR A 119 -1.97 34.81 54.86
N VAL A 120 -1.21 34.02 54.05
CA VAL A 120 0.20 33.57 54.31
C VAL A 120 0.59 33.37 55.81
N PRO A 121 1.10 32.19 56.28
CA PRO A 121 2.52 31.83 56.03
C PRO A 121 2.99 30.34 56.11
N THR A 122 4.01 29.99 55.28
CA THR A 122 5.18 29.08 55.56
C THR A 122 4.96 27.57 55.85
N THR A 123 5.89 26.61 55.65
CA THR A 123 7.21 26.51 54.94
C THR A 123 7.58 25.01 54.69
N LYS A 124 8.72 24.80 54.01
CA LYS A 124 9.61 23.59 53.99
C LYS A 124 9.34 22.51 52.93
N SER A 125 10.09 22.62 51.84
CA SER A 125 10.50 21.51 50.98
C SER A 125 11.56 20.63 51.67
N THR A 126 11.66 19.36 51.30
CA THR A 126 12.95 18.63 51.25
C THR A 126 12.86 17.46 50.28
N SER A 127 14.02 17.03 49.76
CA SER A 127 14.16 15.99 48.73
C SER A 127 14.84 14.74 49.28
N THR A 128 14.72 13.62 48.58
CA THR A 128 15.82 12.64 48.39
C THR A 128 15.49 11.64 47.27
N LEU A 129 16.51 10.92 46.78
CA LEU A 129 16.44 9.92 45.72
C LEU A 129 16.78 8.54 46.30
N ASN A 130 16.21 7.44 45.76
CA ASN A 130 16.98 6.39 45.09
C ASN A 130 16.20 5.09 44.77
N SER A 131 16.36 4.64 43.52
CA SER A 131 16.48 3.22 43.08
C SER A 131 15.28 2.25 43.17
N SER A 132 15.42 1.15 42.41
CA SER A 132 14.66 -0.11 42.46
C SER A 132 13.16 -0.10 42.16
N TYR A 133 12.79 -0.45 40.92
CA TYR A 133 11.45 -0.94 40.57
C TYR A 133 11.48 -2.40 40.11
N GLY A 134 11.14 -3.30 41.04
CA GLY A 134 10.52 -4.58 40.72
C GLY A 134 9.01 -4.42 40.44
N ALA A 135 8.35 -5.49 40.03
CA ALA A 135 6.97 -5.42 39.52
C ALA A 135 5.88 -5.55 40.60
N SER A 136 4.90 -4.65 40.59
CA SER A 136 3.54 -4.88 41.10
C SER A 136 2.56 -3.82 40.55
N THR A 137 1.46 -4.24 39.91
CA THR A 137 0.41 -3.35 39.38
C THR A 137 -0.69 -3.07 40.42
N PRO A 138 -1.09 -1.80 40.64
CA PRO A 138 -2.28 -1.46 41.44
C PRO A 138 -3.58 -1.55 40.60
N PRO A 139 -4.77 -1.71 41.24
CA PRO A 139 -6.05 -1.84 40.55
C PRO A 139 -6.73 -0.50 40.20
N SER A 140 -7.61 -0.53 39.20
CA SER A 140 -8.40 0.64 38.73
C SER A 140 -9.83 0.65 39.29
N SER A 141 -10.45 1.83 39.35
CA SER A 141 -11.79 2.04 39.93
C SER A 141 -12.65 3.03 39.11
N VAL A 142 -13.96 3.06 39.41
CA VAL A 142 -15.00 4.03 38.97
C VAL A 142 -15.66 3.81 37.58
N GLN A 143 -16.75 3.05 37.62
CA GLN A 143 -18.11 3.36 37.14
C GLN A 143 -18.34 4.51 36.10
N PRO A 144 -19.10 4.26 35.01
CA PRO A 144 -19.81 5.28 34.24
C PRO A 144 -21.28 5.43 34.70
N ASN A 145 -21.83 6.66 34.65
CA ASN A 145 -23.25 6.94 34.93
C ASN A 145 -23.96 7.43 33.66
N GLY A 146 -25.26 7.10 33.50
CA GLY A 146 -25.98 7.23 32.21
C GLY A 146 -27.13 8.24 32.18
N SER A 147 -27.85 8.28 31.06
CA SER A 147 -29.07 9.10 30.86
C SER A 147 -30.06 8.43 29.88
N MET A 148 -31.11 9.14 29.47
CA MET A 148 -32.40 8.61 29.01
C MET A 148 -32.82 9.22 27.64
N THR A 149 -33.93 8.89 26.95
CA THR A 149 -35.25 8.28 27.27
C THR A 149 -35.72 7.38 26.09
N ASN A 150 -36.90 6.75 25.98
CA ASN A 150 -38.15 6.77 26.76
C ASN A 150 -39.02 5.51 26.54
N VAL A 151 -39.99 5.27 27.44
CA VAL A 151 -41.44 4.97 27.21
C VAL A 151 -42.02 4.37 28.50
N THR A 152 -43.21 4.84 28.91
CA THR A 152 -43.82 4.58 30.22
C THR A 152 -44.83 3.42 30.22
N ALA A 153 -44.95 2.76 31.38
CA ALA A 153 -46.08 1.90 31.74
C ALA A 153 -46.50 2.17 33.20
N THR A 154 -47.80 2.24 33.47
CA THR A 154 -48.38 2.57 34.78
C THR A 154 -48.92 1.32 35.50
N LYS A 155 -49.10 1.42 36.83
CA LYS A 155 -49.50 0.30 37.71
C LYS A 155 -51.02 0.25 37.94
N SER A 156 -51.55 -0.96 38.11
CA SER A 156 -52.75 -1.25 38.90
C SER A 156 -52.61 -2.63 39.61
N LYS A 157 -53.49 -2.92 40.57
CA LYS A 157 -53.58 -4.22 41.30
C LYS A 157 -54.92 -4.87 40.97
N GLY A 158 -55.05 -6.20 41.01
CA GLY A 158 -56.37 -6.85 40.96
C GLY A 158 -56.44 -8.37 40.69
N ASP A 159 -55.92 -9.18 41.61
CA ASP A 159 -56.41 -10.53 42.02
C ASP A 159 -56.65 -11.71 41.03
N SER A 160 -56.73 -12.92 41.62
CA SER A 160 -57.30 -14.19 41.13
C SER A 160 -56.58 -15.06 40.06
N THR A 161 -55.97 -16.15 40.58
CA THR A 161 -55.94 -17.54 40.04
C THR A 161 -55.22 -17.91 38.72
N ALA A 162 -54.08 -18.61 38.85
CA ALA A 162 -53.55 -19.61 37.91
C ALA A 162 -52.73 -20.68 38.68
N PRO A 163 -52.58 -21.93 38.19
CA PRO A 163 -52.04 -23.08 38.96
C PRO A 163 -50.49 -23.17 39.04
N PRO A 164 -49.92 -24.00 39.95
CA PRO A 164 -48.48 -24.04 40.21
C PRO A 164 -47.65 -24.75 39.13
N LEU A 165 -46.41 -24.28 38.95
CA LEU A 165 -45.39 -24.90 38.08
C LEU A 165 -44.69 -26.07 38.80
N PRO A 166 -44.44 -27.22 38.13
CA PRO A 166 -43.82 -28.39 38.74
C PRO A 166 -42.29 -28.24 38.89
N PRO A 167 -41.67 -28.91 39.89
CA PRO A 167 -40.22 -28.92 40.06
C PRO A 167 -39.51 -29.68 38.94
N ARG A 168 -38.33 -29.18 38.54
CA ARG A 168 -37.50 -29.76 37.48
C ARG A 168 -36.93 -31.12 37.91
N PRO A 169 -37.11 -32.21 37.13
CA PRO A 169 -36.65 -33.55 37.53
C PRO A 169 -35.13 -33.65 37.54
N SER A 170 -34.59 -34.35 38.54
CA SER A 170 -33.21 -34.81 38.58
C SER A 170 -33.07 -36.16 37.87
N VAL A 171 -31.97 -36.36 37.16
CA VAL A 171 -31.64 -37.65 36.51
C VAL A 171 -30.37 -38.21 37.13
N THR A 172 -30.50 -39.38 37.75
CA THR A 172 -29.42 -40.12 38.40
C THR A 172 -28.53 -40.82 37.36
N PRO A 173 -27.20 -40.75 37.43
CA PRO A 173 -26.33 -41.49 36.53
C PRO A 173 -26.28 -42.98 36.90
N LEU A 174 -26.47 -43.86 35.92
CA LEU A 174 -26.22 -45.30 36.05
C LEU A 174 -24.83 -45.67 35.54
N LYS A 175 -24.25 -46.72 36.15
CA LYS A 175 -22.89 -47.23 35.92
C LYS A 175 -22.91 -48.06 34.61
N SER A 176 -21.81 -48.34 33.91
CA SER A 176 -20.38 -48.45 34.27
C SER A 176 -19.51 -48.15 33.02
N ASN A 177 -18.17 -48.16 33.01
CA ASN A 177 -17.21 -48.81 33.90
C ASN A 177 -15.95 -47.95 34.11
N ARG A 178 -15.21 -48.20 35.20
CA ARG A 178 -13.97 -47.47 35.52
C ARG A 178 -12.77 -48.04 34.77
N ASN A 179 -11.84 -47.18 34.37
CA ASN A 179 -10.46 -47.34 34.84
C ASN A 179 -9.92 -45.98 35.31
N SER A 180 -8.96 -46.00 36.24
CA SER A 180 -8.82 -44.92 37.24
C SER A 180 -7.82 -43.82 36.93
N THR A 181 -8.13 -42.62 37.43
CA THR A 181 -7.19 -41.50 37.58
C THR A 181 -6.02 -41.82 38.50
N VAL A 182 -4.84 -41.31 38.17
CA VAL A 182 -3.81 -40.90 39.13
C VAL A 182 -3.53 -39.43 38.88
N GLY A 183 -3.29 -38.63 39.92
CA GLY A 183 -3.20 -37.17 39.83
C GLY A 183 -2.03 -36.57 40.59
N LEU A 184 -1.90 -35.25 40.44
CA LEU A 184 -0.89 -34.35 41.04
C LEU A 184 0.57 -34.61 40.62
N GLY A 185 1.13 -33.63 39.91
CA GLY A 185 2.56 -33.51 39.64
C GLY A 185 2.85 -32.20 38.90
N SER A 186 3.30 -31.17 39.61
CA SER A 186 3.64 -29.88 38.99
C SER A 186 5.07 -29.90 38.47
N SER A 187 5.25 -30.34 37.21
CA SER A 187 6.46 -30.12 36.40
C SER A 187 6.19 -30.41 34.92
N GLY A 188 6.93 -29.73 34.05
CA GLY A 188 6.56 -29.53 32.65
C GLY A 188 6.44 -30.77 31.77
N SER A 189 5.41 -30.77 30.92
CA SER A 189 5.46 -31.28 29.54
C SER A 189 4.35 -30.62 28.73
N GLY A 190 4.72 -29.92 27.65
CA GLY A 190 3.73 -29.43 26.68
C GLY A 190 3.22 -30.60 25.84
N VAL A 191 1.90 -30.68 25.62
CA VAL A 191 1.31 -31.70 24.73
C VAL A 191 1.72 -31.39 23.29
N THR A 192 2.82 -31.98 22.86
CA THR A 192 3.26 -31.95 21.47
C THR A 192 2.38 -32.89 20.65
N MET A 193 1.32 -32.33 20.07
CA MET A 193 0.52 -32.98 19.02
C MET A 193 1.42 -33.23 17.80
N ARG A 194 2.20 -34.32 17.82
CA ARG A 194 2.99 -34.75 16.68
C ARG A 194 2.05 -35.28 15.60
N SER A 195 2.04 -34.62 14.45
CA SER A 195 1.49 -35.14 13.20
C SER A 195 1.99 -36.58 12.96
N PRO A 196 1.13 -37.54 12.55
CA PRO A 196 1.57 -38.88 12.20
C PRO A 196 2.62 -38.86 11.07
N GLY A 197 3.58 -39.79 11.14
CA GLY A 197 4.64 -39.89 10.14
C GLY A 197 4.13 -40.23 8.73
N ALA A 198 4.93 -39.92 7.72
CA ALA A 198 4.66 -40.32 6.33
C ALA A 198 4.52 -41.84 6.23
N THR A 199 3.44 -42.31 5.60
CA THR A 199 3.10 -43.74 5.52
C THR A 199 4.00 -44.55 4.58
N SER A 200 4.61 -43.89 3.58
CA SER A 200 5.44 -44.53 2.56
C SER A 200 6.37 -43.50 1.88
N PRO A 201 7.38 -43.93 1.10
CA PRO A 201 8.20 -43.02 0.28
C PRO A 201 7.41 -42.22 -0.76
N PHE A 202 6.18 -42.66 -1.12
CA PHE A 202 5.31 -41.98 -2.07
C PHE A 202 4.32 -41.02 -1.41
N ALA A 203 4.34 -40.87 -0.09
CA ALA A 203 3.47 -39.95 0.63
C ALA A 203 3.77 -38.48 0.27
N PRO A 204 2.76 -37.58 0.24
CA PRO A 204 2.94 -36.18 -0.15
C PRO A 204 3.92 -35.43 0.75
N LYS A 205 4.99 -34.92 0.14
CA LYS A 205 6.01 -34.09 0.78
C LYS A 205 5.78 -32.64 0.38
N LEU A 206 5.12 -31.87 1.25
CA LEU A 206 4.97 -30.43 1.05
C LEU A 206 6.34 -29.75 1.17
N THR A 207 6.66 -28.87 0.22
CA THR A 207 7.91 -28.09 0.20
C THR A 207 7.67 -26.59 0.42
N SER A 208 6.43 -26.12 0.31
CA SER A 208 6.07 -24.71 0.53
C SER A 208 6.05 -24.30 2.01
N ILE A 209 5.66 -25.19 2.91
CA ILE A 209 5.31 -24.87 4.29
C ILE A 209 5.76 -25.97 5.25
N ALA A 210 6.24 -25.57 6.43
CA ALA A 210 6.64 -26.47 7.49
C ALA A 210 5.45 -26.83 8.40
N ASP A 211 5.53 -27.98 9.05
CA ASP A 211 4.54 -28.40 10.06
C ASP A 211 4.48 -27.40 11.24
N SER A 212 3.32 -27.31 11.90
CA SER A 212 3.02 -26.37 12.99
C SER A 212 3.17 -24.87 12.66
N THR A 213 3.13 -24.50 11.38
CA THR A 213 3.21 -23.09 10.94
C THR A 213 1.92 -22.29 11.25
N VAL A 214 2.08 -21.03 11.65
CA VAL A 214 0.99 -20.04 11.73
C VAL A 214 0.82 -19.32 10.38
N VAL A 215 -0.41 -19.23 9.89
CA VAL A 215 -0.78 -18.55 8.64
C VAL A 215 -1.94 -17.56 8.86
N TYR A 216 -2.12 -16.64 7.92
CA TYR A 216 -2.99 -15.46 8.08
C TYR A 216 -4.10 -15.34 7.02
N GLN A 217 -4.16 -16.30 6.08
CA GLN A 217 -5.16 -16.43 5.02
C GLN A 217 -6.02 -17.68 5.22
N LYS A 218 -7.31 -17.58 4.87
CA LYS A 218 -8.30 -18.66 5.04
C LYS A 218 -8.15 -19.79 4.00
N VAL A 219 -7.64 -19.44 2.81
CA VAL A 219 -7.32 -20.38 1.73
C VAL A 219 -5.82 -20.31 1.49
N LEU A 220 -5.11 -21.42 1.77
CA LEU A 220 -3.66 -21.52 1.71
C LEU A 220 -3.22 -22.24 0.44
N LEU A 221 -2.38 -21.60 -0.38
CA LEU A 221 -1.66 -22.28 -1.47
C LEU A 221 -0.51 -23.12 -0.90
N VAL A 222 -0.47 -24.39 -1.28
CA VAL A 222 0.64 -25.32 -1.00
C VAL A 222 1.19 -25.93 -2.28
N TYR A 223 2.47 -26.30 -2.25
CA TYR A 223 3.13 -27.08 -3.30
C TYR A 223 4.05 -28.14 -2.69
N GLY A 224 4.26 -29.21 -3.43
CA GLY A 224 5.00 -30.38 -2.96
C GLY A 224 5.26 -31.43 -4.02
N GLU A 225 5.82 -32.54 -3.56
CA GLU A 225 6.33 -33.67 -4.35
C GLU A 225 5.74 -35.00 -3.84
N VAL A 226 5.70 -36.02 -4.70
CA VAL A 226 5.40 -37.42 -4.32
C VAL A 226 6.47 -38.38 -4.88
N GLY A 227 7.03 -39.23 -4.02
CA GLY A 227 8.17 -40.06 -4.39
C GLY A 227 9.42 -39.23 -4.70
N ASP A 228 10.25 -39.71 -5.63
CA ASP A 228 11.42 -39.00 -6.16
C ASP A 228 11.15 -38.59 -7.63
N PRO A 229 10.96 -37.28 -7.92
CA PRO A 229 10.72 -36.79 -9.27
C PRO A 229 11.87 -37.02 -10.26
N LEU A 230 13.12 -37.21 -9.78
CA LEU A 230 14.29 -37.44 -10.63
C LEU A 230 14.45 -38.91 -11.01
N GLN A 231 14.05 -39.83 -10.12
CA GLN A 231 14.14 -41.28 -10.37
C GLN A 231 12.90 -41.84 -11.08
N ARG A 232 11.70 -41.43 -10.68
CA ARG A 232 10.43 -41.96 -11.23
C ARG A 232 9.33 -40.88 -11.20
N PRO A 233 9.25 -40.02 -12.23
CA PRO A 233 8.13 -39.08 -12.39
C PRO A 233 6.79 -39.83 -12.39
N MET A 234 5.82 -39.34 -11.59
CA MET A 234 4.52 -39.98 -11.42
C MET A 234 3.35 -39.05 -11.78
N ALA A 235 2.25 -39.63 -12.26
CA ALA A 235 0.97 -38.94 -12.42
C ALA A 235 -0.09 -39.61 -11.52
N GLY A 236 -1.06 -38.83 -11.03
CA GLY A 236 -2.07 -39.29 -10.09
C GLY A 236 -2.84 -38.11 -9.49
N ASN A 237 -3.38 -38.30 -8.28
CA ASN A 237 -4.22 -37.32 -7.60
C ASN A 237 -3.88 -37.24 -6.11
N ILE A 238 -3.84 -36.02 -5.57
CA ILE A 238 -3.86 -35.74 -4.13
C ILE A 238 -5.31 -35.51 -3.70
N THR A 239 -5.80 -36.26 -2.72
CA THR A 239 -7.03 -35.92 -2.00
C THR A 239 -6.67 -35.27 -0.66
N ILE A 240 -7.28 -34.13 -0.34
CA ILE A 240 -7.01 -33.36 0.88
C ILE A 240 -8.18 -33.51 1.85
N HIS A 241 -7.89 -33.96 3.07
CA HIS A 241 -8.86 -34.20 4.13
C HIS A 241 -8.59 -33.29 5.34
N HIS A 242 -9.65 -32.93 6.07
CA HIS A 242 -9.61 -32.05 7.24
C HIS A 242 -10.03 -32.88 8.47
N ASP A 243 -9.04 -33.40 9.22
CA ASP A 243 -9.27 -34.40 10.27
C ASP A 243 -9.74 -33.74 11.58
N LYS A 244 -11.05 -33.77 11.81
CA LYS A 244 -11.74 -33.68 13.12
C LYS A 244 -13.23 -33.89 12.92
N ASP A 245 -13.87 -34.65 13.82
CA ASP A 245 -15.32 -34.75 13.88
C ASP A 245 -15.96 -33.36 13.94
N GLY A 246 -16.76 -33.02 12.93
CA GLY A 246 -17.46 -31.73 12.86
C GLY A 246 -16.65 -30.51 12.42
N GLN A 247 -15.38 -30.60 12.00
CA GLN A 247 -14.66 -29.46 11.38
C GLN A 247 -14.74 -29.40 9.84
N ALA A 248 -15.62 -30.22 9.25
CA ALA A 248 -16.63 -29.76 8.29
C ALA A 248 -16.19 -29.01 7.00
N PHE A 249 -15.00 -29.22 6.43
CA PHE A 249 -14.75 -28.85 5.03
C PHE A 249 -14.60 -30.10 4.15
N PRO A 250 -15.35 -30.22 3.03
CA PRO A 250 -15.31 -31.39 2.16
C PRO A 250 -13.92 -31.72 1.59
N PRO A 251 -13.62 -33.00 1.28
CA PRO A 251 -12.35 -33.35 0.66
C PRO A 251 -12.23 -32.81 -0.77
N THR A 252 -11.09 -32.20 -1.09
CA THR A 252 -10.78 -31.66 -2.44
C THR A 252 -9.73 -32.50 -3.15
N ASN A 253 -9.70 -32.45 -4.49
CA ASN A 253 -8.86 -33.30 -5.34
C ASN A 253 -7.97 -32.44 -6.26
N TRP A 254 -6.68 -32.80 -6.35
CA TRP A 254 -5.67 -32.01 -7.04
C TRP A 254 -4.75 -32.90 -7.91
N PRO A 255 -4.52 -32.55 -9.17
CA PRO A 255 -3.73 -33.37 -10.09
C PRO A 255 -2.23 -33.35 -9.74
N VAL A 256 -1.62 -34.54 -9.71
CA VAL A 256 -0.17 -34.73 -9.70
C VAL A 256 0.32 -34.88 -11.13
N SER A 257 1.43 -34.21 -11.47
CA SER A 257 2.09 -34.36 -12.77
C SER A 257 3.60 -34.35 -12.63
N ASP A 258 4.26 -35.35 -13.21
CA ASP A 258 5.71 -35.57 -13.10
C ASP A 258 6.23 -35.51 -11.64
N SER A 259 5.46 -36.12 -10.73
CA SER A 259 5.63 -36.13 -9.27
C SER A 259 5.43 -34.80 -8.54
N TYR A 260 5.07 -33.71 -9.21
CA TYR A 260 4.76 -32.41 -8.58
C TYR A 260 3.25 -32.20 -8.40
N PHE A 261 2.87 -31.46 -7.35
CA PHE A 261 1.51 -30.94 -7.16
C PHE A 261 1.48 -29.51 -6.61
N LYS A 262 0.39 -28.80 -6.90
CA LYS A 262 -0.03 -27.52 -6.29
C LYS A 262 -1.48 -27.66 -5.86
N ALA A 263 -1.85 -27.10 -4.71
CA ALA A 263 -3.19 -27.24 -4.15
C ALA A 263 -3.61 -26.05 -3.28
N LEU A 264 -4.92 -25.85 -3.14
CA LEU A 264 -5.51 -24.93 -2.17
C LEU A 264 -6.07 -25.72 -0.99
N VAL A 265 -5.66 -25.35 0.22
CA VAL A 265 -6.12 -25.91 1.49
C VAL A 265 -7.06 -24.92 2.17
N TYR A 266 -8.24 -25.38 2.58
CA TYR A 266 -9.17 -24.59 3.41
C TYR A 266 -8.72 -24.65 4.87
N LEU A 267 -8.81 -23.53 5.59
CA LEU A 267 -8.46 -23.46 7.01
C LEU A 267 -9.59 -22.82 7.83
N SER A 268 -10.04 -23.54 8.86
CA SER A 268 -10.86 -22.96 9.94
C SER A 268 -9.97 -22.15 10.89
N PRO A 269 -10.47 -21.09 11.55
CA PRO A 269 -9.68 -20.37 12.56
C PRO A 269 -9.18 -21.30 13.69
N GLY A 270 -7.90 -21.18 14.04
CA GLY A 270 -7.21 -22.05 14.99
C GLY A 270 -6.49 -23.24 14.34
N TRP A 271 -6.33 -24.33 15.10
CA TRP A 271 -5.54 -25.50 14.72
C TRP A 271 -6.31 -26.50 13.85
N ASN A 272 -5.88 -26.63 12.59
CA ASN A 272 -6.36 -27.57 11.59
C ASN A 272 -5.39 -28.74 11.47
N GLN A 273 -5.89 -29.97 11.50
CA GLN A 273 -5.13 -31.15 11.07
C GLN A 273 -5.52 -31.45 9.63
N ILE A 274 -4.54 -31.39 8.73
CA ILE A 274 -4.72 -31.65 7.30
C ILE A 274 -4.03 -32.97 6.96
N ARG A 275 -4.73 -33.82 6.22
CA ARG A 275 -4.22 -35.10 5.70
C ARG A 275 -4.19 -35.03 4.18
N PHE A 276 -3.07 -35.45 3.59
CA PHE A 276 -2.83 -35.47 2.15
C PHE A 276 -2.64 -36.90 1.68
N ASP A 277 -3.55 -37.40 0.84
CA ASP A 277 -3.56 -38.77 0.34
C ASP A 277 -3.17 -38.79 -1.14
N PHE A 278 -2.01 -39.35 -1.48
CA PHE A 278 -1.64 -39.60 -2.88
C PHE A 278 -2.18 -40.95 -3.36
N THR A 279 -2.79 -40.91 -4.55
CA THR A 279 -3.31 -42.07 -5.28
C THR A 279 -2.84 -42.05 -6.74
N THR A 280 -2.48 -43.22 -7.27
CA THR A 280 -2.09 -43.37 -8.69
C THR A 280 -2.40 -44.78 -9.18
N ALA A 281 -2.82 -44.91 -10.44
CA ALA A 281 -3.04 -46.20 -11.09
C ALA A 281 -1.76 -47.06 -11.11
N SER A 282 -0.57 -46.43 -11.15
CA SER A 282 0.73 -47.12 -11.24
C SER A 282 1.17 -47.84 -9.95
N LEU A 283 0.57 -47.51 -8.81
CA LEU A 283 0.87 -48.09 -7.48
C LEU A 283 -0.40 -48.66 -6.81
N SER A 284 -1.42 -48.99 -7.61
CA SER A 284 -2.76 -49.42 -7.15
C SER A 284 -2.80 -50.70 -6.29
N LYS A 285 -1.65 -51.35 -6.05
CA LYS A 285 -1.49 -52.49 -5.14
C LYS A 285 -0.94 -52.10 -3.75
N ASP A 286 -0.35 -50.91 -3.62
CA ASP A 286 0.49 -50.52 -2.46
C ASP A 286 -0.28 -49.64 -1.44
N GLY A 287 -1.59 -49.51 -1.59
CA GLY A 287 -2.47 -48.76 -0.69
C GLY A 287 -2.56 -47.26 -0.98
N ILE A 288 -3.04 -46.50 0.01
CA ILE A 288 -3.10 -45.03 -0.04
C ILE A 288 -1.85 -44.47 0.63
N HIS A 289 -1.18 -43.52 -0.03
CA HIS A 289 0.04 -42.92 0.50
C HIS A 289 -0.29 -41.60 1.21
N SER A 290 -0.56 -41.66 2.51
CA SER A 290 -0.92 -40.52 3.35
C SER A 290 0.28 -39.81 3.99
N SER A 291 0.20 -38.48 4.10
CA SER A 291 0.97 -37.65 5.04
C SER A 291 0.06 -36.66 5.78
N TYR A 292 0.57 -36.04 6.85
CA TYR A 292 -0.20 -35.19 7.76
C TYR A 292 0.53 -33.88 8.07
N MET A 293 -0.23 -32.82 8.33
CA MET A 293 0.29 -31.52 8.75
C MET A 293 -0.68 -30.80 9.70
N MET A 294 -0.13 -30.14 10.71
CA MET A 294 -0.83 -29.31 11.69
C MET A 294 -0.61 -27.83 11.36
N LEU A 295 -1.69 -27.08 11.09
CA LEU A 295 -1.62 -25.68 10.66
C LEU A 295 -2.52 -24.78 11.52
N ASN A 296 -2.00 -23.63 11.96
CA ASN A 296 -2.75 -22.66 12.74
C ASN A 296 -3.15 -21.44 11.90
N TYR A 297 -4.44 -21.28 11.60
CA TYR A 297 -4.93 -20.07 10.93
C TYR A 297 -5.36 -19.02 11.95
N LEU A 298 -4.71 -17.84 11.91
CA LEU A 298 -4.99 -16.70 12.78
C LEU A 298 -5.56 -15.51 11.98
N PRO A 299 -6.89 -15.25 12.03
CA PRO A 299 -7.50 -14.12 11.34
C PRO A 299 -6.96 -12.75 11.78
N LEU A 300 -6.61 -11.89 10.82
CA LEU A 300 -6.03 -10.55 11.05
C LEU A 300 -7.11 -9.49 11.36
N ASN A 301 -8.02 -9.76 12.30
CA ASN A 301 -9.21 -8.93 12.53
C ASN A 301 -8.88 -7.47 12.89
N ASN A 302 -7.74 -7.23 13.55
CA ASN A 302 -7.25 -5.90 13.92
C ASN A 302 -6.66 -5.10 12.75
N SER A 303 -6.42 -5.71 11.59
CA SER A 303 -5.98 -5.03 10.37
C SER A 303 -7.20 -4.55 9.57
N PRO A 304 -7.12 -3.38 8.88
CA PRO A 304 -8.22 -2.90 8.04
C PRO A 304 -8.47 -3.85 6.86
N PRO A 305 -9.74 -4.16 6.53
CA PRO A 305 -10.09 -5.05 5.44
C PRO A 305 -9.99 -4.38 4.07
N LEU A 306 -9.78 -5.20 3.04
CA LEU A 306 -10.25 -4.91 1.70
C LEU A 306 -11.75 -5.28 1.64
N GLN A 307 -12.60 -4.33 1.27
CA GLN A 307 -14.01 -4.58 1.02
C GLN A 307 -14.21 -5.05 -0.41
N LEU A 308 -15.08 -6.03 -0.64
CA LEU A 308 -15.56 -6.38 -1.98
C LEU A 308 -16.91 -5.72 -2.23
N ALA A 309 -17.06 -5.06 -3.38
CA ALA A 309 -18.32 -4.50 -3.84
C ALA A 309 -18.69 -5.00 -5.23
N ILE A 310 -19.98 -5.16 -5.49
CA ILE A 310 -20.56 -5.33 -6.82
C ILE A 310 -21.47 -4.13 -7.06
N ILE A 311 -21.15 -3.33 -8.08
CA ILE A 311 -21.93 -2.16 -8.48
C ILE A 311 -22.87 -2.58 -9.60
N VAL A 312 -24.14 -2.20 -9.47
CA VAL A 312 -25.19 -2.43 -10.48
C VAL A 312 -25.93 -1.13 -10.78
N GLY A 313 -26.48 -0.99 -11.99
CA GLY A 313 -27.39 0.10 -12.33
C GLY A 313 -28.68 0.06 -11.51
N ARG A 314 -29.35 1.22 -11.34
CA ARG A 314 -30.62 1.32 -10.59
C ARG A 314 -31.69 0.38 -11.13
N ASP A 315 -31.73 0.22 -12.45
CA ASP A 315 -32.61 -0.63 -13.27
C ASP A 315 -31.98 -1.99 -13.65
N SER A 316 -30.82 -2.34 -13.09
CA SER A 316 -30.10 -3.57 -13.44
C SER A 316 -30.89 -4.85 -13.11
N PRO A 317 -30.94 -5.83 -14.04
CA PRO A 317 -31.42 -7.19 -13.79
C PRO A 317 -30.44 -8.03 -12.96
N CYS A 318 -29.26 -7.50 -12.65
CA CYS A 318 -28.18 -8.13 -11.89
C CYS A 318 -27.65 -9.43 -12.52
N THR A 319 -27.35 -9.36 -13.82
CA THR A 319 -26.76 -10.44 -14.63
C THR A 319 -25.49 -9.99 -15.33
N TYR A 320 -24.61 -10.93 -15.67
CA TYR A 320 -23.38 -10.70 -16.45
C TYR A 320 -23.37 -11.50 -17.76
N ASP A 321 -22.45 -11.22 -18.68
CA ASP A 321 -22.35 -11.92 -19.96
C ASP A 321 -21.85 -13.37 -19.83
N ALA A 322 -22.55 -14.29 -20.49
CA ALA A 322 -22.16 -15.69 -20.59
C ALA A 322 -22.68 -16.30 -21.91
N VAL A 323 -21.95 -17.26 -22.47
CA VAL A 323 -22.44 -18.06 -23.61
C VAL A 323 -23.71 -18.83 -23.23
N PRO A 324 -24.68 -19.05 -24.14
CA PRO A 324 -25.99 -19.64 -23.79
C PRO A 324 -25.92 -20.94 -22.99
N GLU A 325 -25.04 -21.87 -23.40
CA GLU A 325 -24.82 -23.15 -22.71
C GLU A 325 -24.33 -22.97 -21.25
N ARG A 326 -23.40 -22.04 -21.00
CA ARG A 326 -22.95 -21.71 -19.63
C ARG A 326 -24.06 -21.05 -18.83
N ARG A 327 -24.87 -20.18 -19.45
CA ARG A 327 -26.02 -19.55 -18.79
C ARG A 327 -27.08 -20.57 -18.37
N GLU A 328 -27.33 -21.59 -19.18
CA GLU A 328 -28.28 -22.67 -18.89
C GLU A 328 -27.76 -23.65 -17.82
N ARG A 329 -26.43 -23.91 -17.77
CA ARG A 329 -25.81 -24.83 -16.80
C ARG A 329 -25.43 -24.20 -15.46
N GLU A 330 -24.86 -23.00 -15.46
CA GLU A 330 -24.23 -22.36 -14.29
C GLU A 330 -25.03 -21.14 -13.77
N GLY A 331 -25.95 -20.62 -14.59
CA GLY A 331 -26.59 -19.32 -14.39
C GLY A 331 -25.65 -18.14 -14.62
N ASN A 332 -26.21 -16.97 -14.94
CA ASN A 332 -25.46 -15.71 -15.08
C ASN A 332 -25.96 -14.60 -14.13
N GLY A 333 -26.67 -14.96 -13.07
CA GLY A 333 -27.25 -14.04 -12.08
C GLY A 333 -26.33 -13.71 -10.90
N LEU A 334 -26.80 -12.79 -10.06
CA LEU A 334 -26.08 -12.20 -8.93
C LEU A 334 -25.44 -13.20 -7.96
N ASP A 335 -26.12 -14.30 -7.60
CA ASP A 335 -25.57 -15.27 -6.65
C ASP A 335 -24.35 -16.01 -7.21
N THR A 336 -24.41 -16.45 -8.49
CA THR A 336 -23.23 -17.02 -9.17
C THR A 336 -22.13 -15.98 -9.35
N ALA A 337 -22.47 -14.71 -9.62
CA ALA A 337 -21.50 -13.62 -9.69
C ALA A 337 -20.77 -13.39 -8.35
N ILE A 338 -21.51 -13.40 -7.23
CA ILE A 338 -20.96 -13.27 -5.88
C ILE A 338 -20.02 -14.45 -5.57
N ARG A 339 -20.43 -15.69 -5.84
CA ARG A 339 -19.60 -16.89 -5.63
C ARG A 339 -18.29 -16.82 -6.44
N LYS A 340 -18.38 -16.54 -7.74
CA LYS A 340 -17.22 -16.40 -8.63
C LYS A 340 -16.29 -15.23 -8.22
N TYR A 341 -16.84 -14.11 -7.73
CA TYR A 341 -16.03 -12.99 -7.25
C TYR A 341 -15.32 -13.28 -5.91
N ARG A 342 -15.99 -13.95 -4.96
CA ARG A 342 -15.37 -14.41 -3.70
C ARG A 342 -14.20 -15.36 -3.96
N MET A 343 -14.36 -16.31 -4.88
CA MET A 343 -13.31 -17.28 -5.19
C MET A 343 -12.09 -16.59 -5.82
N ALA A 344 -12.30 -15.64 -6.75
CA ALA A 344 -11.22 -14.80 -7.29
C ALA A 344 -10.47 -14.03 -6.18
N ALA A 345 -11.20 -13.45 -5.22
CA ALA A 345 -10.62 -12.75 -4.08
C ALA A 345 -9.80 -13.68 -3.14
N HIS A 346 -10.24 -14.92 -2.94
CA HIS A 346 -9.43 -15.93 -2.23
C HIS A 346 -8.18 -16.35 -3.01
N LEU A 347 -8.23 -16.42 -4.35
CA LEU A 347 -7.03 -16.65 -5.18
C LEU A 347 -6.04 -15.48 -5.05
N TRP A 348 -6.50 -14.23 -5.05
CA TRP A 348 -5.65 -13.06 -4.78
C TRP A 348 -4.93 -13.15 -3.43
N GLN A 349 -5.65 -13.58 -2.39
CA GLN A 349 -5.12 -13.70 -1.03
C GLN A 349 -4.07 -14.83 -0.95
N ALA A 350 -4.37 -15.99 -1.54
CA ALA A 350 -3.47 -17.14 -1.59
C ALA A 350 -2.18 -16.84 -2.38
N PHE A 351 -2.31 -16.22 -3.56
CA PHE A 351 -1.19 -15.75 -4.38
C PHE A 351 -0.30 -14.78 -3.60
N THR A 352 -0.90 -13.69 -3.10
CA THR A 352 -0.14 -12.58 -2.50
C THR A 352 0.57 -12.99 -1.21
N ALA A 353 -0.07 -13.80 -0.37
CA ALA A 353 0.55 -14.32 0.84
C ALA A 353 1.77 -15.23 0.56
N GLU A 354 1.73 -16.03 -0.52
CA GLU A 354 2.87 -16.87 -0.91
C GLU A 354 4.01 -16.04 -1.54
N GLN A 355 3.70 -15.05 -2.37
CA GLN A 355 4.70 -14.12 -2.92
C GLN A 355 5.44 -13.37 -1.79
N MET A 356 4.71 -12.82 -0.80
CA MET A 356 5.32 -12.15 0.36
C MET A 356 6.19 -13.09 1.20
N TYR A 357 5.85 -14.38 1.27
CA TYR A 357 6.66 -15.40 1.96
C TYR A 357 7.95 -15.72 1.21
N ARG A 358 7.88 -15.94 -0.11
CA ARG A 358 9.05 -16.19 -0.97
C ARG A 358 10.06 -15.05 -0.90
N HIS A 359 9.57 -13.81 -0.89
CA HIS A 359 10.37 -12.59 -0.68
C HIS A 359 10.81 -12.32 0.78
N LYS A 360 10.65 -13.30 1.68
CA LYS A 360 11.13 -13.34 3.07
C LYS A 360 10.48 -12.34 4.03
N PHE A 361 9.25 -11.90 3.75
CA PHE A 361 8.46 -11.04 4.64
C PHE A 361 7.32 -11.77 5.39
N GLY A 362 7.27 -13.10 5.28
CA GLY A 362 6.24 -13.96 5.88
C GLY A 362 4.96 -14.02 5.06
N ARG A 363 4.03 -14.91 5.43
CA ARG A 363 2.74 -15.12 4.72
C ARG A 363 1.71 -14.01 5.01
N ARG A 364 2.10 -12.76 4.79
CA ARG A 364 1.25 -11.58 5.01
C ARG A 364 0.44 -11.24 3.76
N CYS A 365 -0.82 -10.87 3.97
CA CYS A 365 -1.73 -10.38 2.95
C CYS A 365 -2.82 -9.53 3.63
N PHE A 366 -3.57 -8.76 2.85
CA PHE A 366 -4.84 -8.18 3.29
C PHE A 366 -5.85 -9.26 3.71
N ARG A 367 -6.72 -8.91 4.66
CA ARG A 367 -7.96 -9.64 4.96
C ARG A 367 -9.17 -8.97 4.30
N PHE A 368 -10.32 -9.61 4.35
CA PHE A 368 -11.60 -9.05 3.93
C PHE A 368 -12.51 -8.76 5.13
N GLU A 369 -13.67 -8.13 4.90
CA GLU A 369 -14.82 -8.25 5.81
C GLU A 369 -15.47 -9.63 5.57
N GLU A 370 -15.76 -10.35 6.66
CA GLU A 370 -16.43 -11.65 6.62
C GLU A 370 -17.75 -11.56 7.40
N GLU A 371 -18.75 -12.33 6.96
CA GLU A 371 -20.05 -12.45 7.61
C GLU A 371 -20.50 -13.92 7.63
N TRP A 372 -21.34 -14.28 8.61
CA TRP A 372 -21.82 -15.65 8.79
C TRP A 372 -23.00 -15.96 7.87
N GLN A 373 -22.76 -16.78 6.84
CA GLN A 373 -23.71 -17.10 5.76
C GLN A 373 -23.42 -18.48 5.17
N THR A 374 -24.20 -18.93 4.17
CA THR A 374 -23.94 -20.19 3.46
C THR A 374 -22.53 -20.21 2.86
N GLY A 375 -21.79 -21.30 3.09
CA GLY A 375 -20.48 -21.54 2.54
C GLY A 375 -20.49 -21.52 1.02
N THR A 376 -19.49 -20.86 0.43
CA THR A 376 -19.32 -20.72 -1.03
C THR A 376 -17.98 -21.24 -1.52
N LEU A 377 -17.04 -21.56 -0.61
CA LEU A 377 -15.77 -22.18 -0.96
C LEU A 377 -15.86 -23.65 -1.38
N SER A 378 -16.99 -24.34 -1.12
CA SER A 378 -17.29 -25.67 -1.65
C SER A 378 -18.71 -25.75 -2.18
N LEU A 379 -18.89 -26.44 -3.32
CA LEU A 379 -20.22 -26.76 -3.87
C LEU A 379 -21.10 -27.52 -2.87
N ARG A 380 -20.52 -28.46 -2.10
CA ARG A 380 -21.28 -29.25 -1.13
C ARG A 380 -21.71 -28.43 0.09
N ASP A 381 -20.89 -27.49 0.53
CA ASP A 381 -21.30 -26.55 1.60
C ASP A 381 -22.42 -25.62 1.13
N TRP A 382 -22.40 -25.22 -0.14
CA TRP A 382 -23.46 -24.43 -0.77
C TRP A 382 -24.77 -25.22 -0.90
N GLU A 383 -24.72 -26.41 -1.50
CA GLU A 383 -25.87 -27.30 -1.70
C GLU A 383 -26.53 -27.75 -0.38
N ALA A 384 -25.73 -28.01 0.66
CA ALA A 384 -26.23 -28.40 1.98
C ALA A 384 -26.70 -27.22 2.85
N GLY A 385 -26.48 -25.97 2.44
CA GLY A 385 -26.77 -24.80 3.27
C GLY A 385 -25.83 -24.64 4.49
N ASN A 386 -24.65 -25.25 4.47
CA ASN A 386 -23.71 -25.23 5.59
C ASN A 386 -23.18 -23.81 5.84
N LEU A 387 -23.45 -23.25 7.01
CA LEU A 387 -23.03 -21.88 7.34
C LEU A 387 -21.54 -21.79 7.72
N LYS A 388 -20.89 -20.71 7.27
CA LYS A 388 -19.47 -20.38 7.43
C LYS A 388 -19.33 -18.86 7.60
N ASN A 389 -18.18 -18.40 8.12
CA ASN A 389 -17.71 -17.04 7.83
C ASN A 389 -17.27 -17.00 6.36
N GLU A 390 -17.89 -16.19 5.51
CA GLU A 390 -17.49 -15.99 4.10
C GLU A 390 -17.26 -14.51 3.80
N ILE A 391 -16.45 -14.22 2.77
CA ILE A 391 -16.17 -12.84 2.35
C ILE A 391 -17.48 -12.15 1.98
N LYS A 392 -17.75 -11.03 2.66
CA LYS A 392 -18.88 -10.17 2.37
C LYS A 392 -18.70 -9.47 1.03
N VAL A 393 -19.77 -9.47 0.23
CA VAL A 393 -19.80 -8.77 -1.07
C VAL A 393 -20.93 -7.76 -1.05
N HIS A 394 -20.57 -6.49 -0.97
CA HIS A 394 -21.51 -5.39 -0.89
C HIS A 394 -22.15 -5.13 -2.25
N VAL A 395 -23.41 -5.51 -2.44
CA VAL A 395 -24.18 -5.18 -3.64
C VAL A 395 -24.69 -3.74 -3.52
N ILE A 396 -24.24 -2.87 -4.42
CA ILE A 396 -24.51 -1.43 -4.42
C ILE A 396 -25.28 -1.07 -5.68
N ARG A 397 -26.57 -0.71 -5.55
CA ARG A 397 -27.31 -0.06 -6.64
C ARG A 397 -26.81 1.39 -6.78
N SER A 398 -26.24 1.70 -7.93
CA SER A 398 -25.83 3.04 -8.34
C SER A 398 -27.05 3.92 -8.60
N ASP A 399 -26.87 5.25 -8.52
CA ASP A 399 -27.88 6.20 -8.98
C ASP A 399 -27.98 6.24 -10.52
N LYS A 400 -27.03 5.63 -11.25
CA LYS A 400 -27.00 5.52 -12.72
C LYS A 400 -27.81 4.32 -13.24
N THR A 401 -28.37 4.41 -14.45
CA THR A 401 -28.91 3.22 -15.14
C THR A 401 -27.81 2.33 -15.71
N VAL A 402 -28.18 1.10 -16.09
CA VAL A 402 -27.38 0.22 -16.95
C VAL A 402 -26.96 0.95 -18.24
N ALA A 403 -27.89 1.63 -18.90
CA ALA A 403 -27.60 2.37 -20.14
C ALA A 403 -26.66 3.57 -19.93
N GLU A 404 -26.71 4.24 -18.78
CA GLU A 404 -25.74 5.29 -18.40
C GLU A 404 -24.35 4.70 -18.10
N ILE A 405 -24.27 3.50 -17.51
CA ILE A 405 -23.00 2.80 -17.23
C ILE A 405 -22.39 2.23 -18.53
N GLN A 406 -23.23 1.77 -19.46
CA GLN A 406 -22.85 1.18 -20.75
C GLN A 406 -22.70 2.19 -21.90
N ASP A 407 -22.69 3.50 -21.60
CA ASP A 407 -22.37 4.54 -22.59
C ASP A 407 -20.98 4.28 -23.20
N LEU A 408 -20.92 4.22 -24.52
CA LEU A 408 -19.71 3.94 -25.28
C LEU A 408 -18.64 5.03 -25.10
N GLN A 409 -19.03 6.23 -24.66
CA GLN A 409 -18.10 7.30 -24.29
C GLN A 409 -17.36 7.04 -22.97
N LEU A 410 -17.85 6.12 -22.13
CA LEU A 410 -17.21 5.69 -20.87
C LEU A 410 -16.27 4.50 -21.06
N ALA A 411 -16.45 3.72 -22.13
CA ALA A 411 -15.71 2.48 -22.36
C ALA A 411 -14.21 2.77 -22.56
N GLN A 412 -13.38 2.35 -21.59
CA GLN A 412 -11.94 2.64 -21.55
C GLN A 412 -11.21 2.20 -22.82
N GLN A 413 -11.61 1.05 -23.36
CA GLN A 413 -11.02 0.43 -24.55
C GLN A 413 -11.45 1.08 -25.88
N TYR A 414 -12.56 1.83 -25.92
CA TYR A 414 -13.07 2.44 -27.15
C TYR A 414 -12.17 3.61 -27.56
N ALA A 415 -11.40 3.47 -28.63
CA ALA A 415 -10.40 4.50 -28.99
C ALA A 415 -10.98 5.94 -29.07
N PRO A 416 -12.16 6.19 -29.69
CA PRO A 416 -12.80 7.51 -29.75
C PRO A 416 -13.53 7.99 -28.47
N ALA A 417 -13.55 7.24 -27.36
CA ALA A 417 -14.24 7.66 -26.14
C ALA A 417 -13.59 8.89 -25.49
N ALA A 418 -14.38 9.92 -25.19
CA ALA A 418 -13.93 11.15 -24.53
C ALA A 418 -13.95 11.09 -22.99
N LYS A 419 -14.63 10.10 -22.38
CA LYS A 419 -14.90 10.03 -20.93
C LYS A 419 -14.41 8.74 -20.27
N LYS A 420 -13.29 8.19 -20.77
CA LYS A 420 -12.71 6.89 -20.34
C LYS A 420 -12.42 6.76 -18.82
N GLY A 421 -12.31 7.88 -18.10
CA GLY A 421 -12.11 7.89 -16.65
C GLY A 421 -13.40 7.92 -15.82
N ASP A 422 -14.55 8.28 -16.40
CA ASP A 422 -15.76 8.68 -15.66
C ASP A 422 -16.46 7.52 -14.91
N LEU A 423 -16.13 6.25 -15.21
CA LEU A 423 -16.58 5.11 -14.39
C LEU A 423 -15.99 5.13 -12.97
N TYR A 424 -14.78 5.69 -12.78
CA TYR A 424 -14.13 5.78 -11.47
C TYR A 424 -14.86 6.73 -10.50
N PRO A 425 -15.22 8.00 -10.85
CA PRO A 425 -16.06 8.83 -10.00
C PRO A 425 -17.47 8.24 -9.78
N ILE A 426 -18.09 7.61 -10.80
CA ILE A 426 -19.38 6.92 -10.63
C ILE A 426 -19.31 5.84 -9.54
N ALA A 427 -18.25 5.03 -9.54
CA ALA A 427 -18.04 4.02 -8.50
C ALA A 427 -17.70 4.64 -7.14
N SER A 428 -16.77 5.60 -7.11
CA SER A 428 -16.41 6.39 -5.92
C SER A 428 -17.64 6.91 -5.18
N ASP A 429 -18.57 7.51 -5.90
CA ASP A 429 -19.67 8.25 -5.29
C ASP A 429 -20.78 7.30 -4.81
N ALA A 430 -21.05 6.21 -5.56
CA ALA A 430 -21.90 5.11 -5.10
C ALA A 430 -21.36 4.47 -3.82
N ILE A 431 -20.04 4.22 -3.75
CA ILE A 431 -19.35 3.63 -2.59
C ILE A 431 -19.36 4.58 -1.39
N LYS A 432 -19.01 5.86 -1.58
CA LYS A 432 -19.05 6.91 -0.55
C LYS A 432 -20.45 7.06 0.04
N LYS A 433 -21.49 7.06 -0.81
CA LYS A 433 -22.91 7.11 -0.43
C LYS A 433 -23.35 5.88 0.36
N TYR A 434 -22.97 4.68 -0.09
CA TYR A 434 -23.35 3.41 0.54
C TYR A 434 -22.72 3.25 1.93
N PHE A 435 -21.39 3.37 2.04
CA PHE A 435 -20.66 3.22 3.31
C PHE A 435 -20.74 4.46 4.22
N ARG A 436 -21.29 5.58 3.71
CA ARG A 436 -21.43 6.87 4.42
C ARG A 436 -20.09 7.38 4.97
N LEU A 437 -19.06 7.39 4.11
CA LEU A 437 -17.69 7.77 4.46
C LEU A 437 -17.65 9.15 5.15
N ARG A 438 -16.77 9.26 6.15
CA ARG A 438 -16.49 10.49 6.89
C ARG A 438 -15.03 10.89 6.67
N PRO A 439 -14.69 12.19 6.66
CA PRO A 439 -13.30 12.63 6.59
C PRO A 439 -12.41 11.98 7.66
N GLY A 440 -11.28 11.43 7.22
CA GLY A 440 -10.35 10.65 8.03
C GLY A 440 -10.67 9.15 8.14
N GLN A 441 -11.85 8.68 7.69
CA GLN A 441 -12.22 7.27 7.74
C GLN A 441 -11.75 6.53 6.48
N ARG A 442 -10.45 6.22 6.43
CA ARG A 442 -9.86 5.48 5.30
C ARG A 442 -10.49 4.10 5.10
N GLN A 443 -11.04 3.88 3.91
CA GLN A 443 -11.56 2.59 3.43
C GLN A 443 -10.77 2.09 2.22
N TYR A 444 -10.83 0.78 1.99
CA TYR A 444 -10.21 0.08 0.86
C TYR A 444 -11.29 -0.77 0.18
N VAL A 445 -11.60 -0.53 -1.10
CA VAL A 445 -12.73 -1.19 -1.79
C VAL A 445 -12.34 -1.65 -3.19
N ALA A 446 -12.47 -2.96 -3.46
CA ALA A 446 -12.40 -3.53 -4.81
C ALA A 446 -13.81 -3.73 -5.35
N ALA A 447 -14.15 -3.05 -6.44
CA ALA A 447 -15.51 -2.94 -6.96
C ALA A 447 -15.62 -3.46 -8.40
N MET A 448 -16.50 -4.44 -8.60
CA MET A 448 -16.84 -4.95 -9.93
C MET A 448 -18.14 -4.33 -10.42
N PHE A 449 -18.16 -3.69 -11.59
CA PHE A 449 -19.41 -3.40 -12.30
C PHE A 449 -19.98 -4.72 -12.83
N LEU A 450 -21.19 -5.11 -12.41
CA LEU A 450 -21.81 -6.35 -12.90
C LEU A 450 -22.36 -6.18 -14.31
N ASP A 451 -22.87 -4.99 -14.61
CA ASP A 451 -23.48 -4.63 -15.89
C ASP A 451 -22.44 -4.28 -16.99
N SER A 452 -21.19 -4.75 -16.88
CA SER A 452 -20.27 -4.72 -18.01
C SER A 452 -20.80 -5.64 -19.11
N HIS A 453 -20.76 -5.18 -20.37
CA HIS A 453 -21.37 -5.89 -21.49
C HIS A 453 -20.50 -5.81 -22.75
N TRP A 454 -20.27 -6.94 -23.40
CA TRP A 454 -19.60 -7.06 -24.68
C TRP A 454 -20.55 -6.64 -25.82
N ASP A 455 -20.17 -5.59 -26.54
CA ASP A 455 -20.83 -5.18 -27.79
C ASP A 455 -20.11 -5.86 -28.98
N PRO A 456 -20.68 -6.92 -29.59
CA PRO A 456 -20.04 -7.61 -30.71
C PRO A 456 -20.12 -6.84 -32.03
N VAL A 457 -20.91 -5.76 -32.12
CA VAL A 457 -21.05 -4.93 -33.33
C VAL A 457 -19.99 -3.83 -33.34
N VAL A 458 -19.71 -3.23 -32.18
CA VAL A 458 -18.64 -2.25 -31.99
C VAL A 458 -17.29 -2.93 -31.70
N GLY A 459 -17.30 -4.16 -31.20
CA GLY A 459 -16.10 -4.89 -30.77
C GLY A 459 -15.49 -4.27 -29.51
N THR A 460 -16.30 -4.00 -28.49
CA THR A 460 -15.89 -3.24 -27.29
C THR A 460 -16.65 -3.67 -26.05
N ILE A 461 -15.96 -3.73 -24.90
CA ILE A 461 -16.60 -3.93 -23.59
C ILE A 461 -17.11 -2.58 -23.08
N ARG A 462 -18.44 -2.46 -22.95
CA ARG A 462 -19.16 -1.35 -22.31
C ARG A 462 -19.25 -1.56 -20.80
N GLY A 463 -19.39 -0.50 -20.02
CA GLY A 463 -19.50 -0.60 -18.55
C GLY A 463 -18.27 -1.22 -17.88
N HIS A 464 -17.12 -1.16 -18.53
CA HIS A 464 -15.84 -1.64 -18.01
C HIS A 464 -14.76 -0.55 -18.13
N ALA A 465 -14.04 -0.39 -17.02
CA ALA A 465 -12.70 0.16 -16.98
C ALA A 465 -11.91 -0.63 -15.93
N ALA A 466 -10.63 -0.87 -16.18
CA ALA A 466 -9.64 -1.29 -15.20
C ALA A 466 -8.93 -0.01 -14.71
N LEU A 467 -9.26 0.43 -13.49
CA LEU A 467 -8.70 1.64 -12.86
C LEU A 467 -8.64 1.49 -11.34
N GLY A 468 -7.43 1.52 -10.78
CA GLY A 468 -7.17 1.60 -9.35
C GLY A 468 -6.49 2.92 -8.94
N GLY A 469 -6.67 3.33 -7.69
CA GLY A 469 -6.05 4.55 -7.18
C GLY A 469 -6.31 4.86 -5.70
N THR A 470 -5.58 5.86 -5.22
CA THR A 470 -5.55 6.28 -3.81
C THR A 470 -6.11 7.70 -3.65
N SER A 471 -7.04 7.89 -2.72
CA SER A 471 -7.48 9.21 -2.22
C SER A 471 -7.48 9.23 -0.69
N ASP A 472 -7.64 10.39 -0.05
CA ASP A 472 -7.45 10.49 1.41
C ASP A 472 -8.28 9.48 2.23
N ASP A 473 -9.58 9.40 1.92
CA ASP A 473 -10.58 8.58 2.61
C ASP A 473 -10.92 7.26 1.88
N LEU A 474 -10.69 7.16 0.57
CA LEU A 474 -11.08 5.99 -0.21
C LEU A 474 -9.94 5.53 -1.13
N GLN A 475 -9.45 4.32 -0.91
CA GLN A 475 -8.65 3.60 -1.88
C GLN A 475 -9.60 2.70 -2.68
N LEU A 476 -9.58 2.81 -4.01
CA LEU A 476 -10.57 2.18 -4.88
C LEU A 476 -9.88 1.47 -6.03
N ALA A 477 -10.35 0.26 -6.32
CA ALA A 477 -10.09 -0.47 -7.55
C ALA A 477 -11.44 -0.71 -8.24
N ILE A 478 -11.56 -0.38 -9.53
CA ILE A 478 -12.72 -0.76 -10.34
C ILE A 478 -12.32 -1.75 -11.43
N PHE A 479 -13.22 -2.70 -11.70
CA PHE A 479 -13.11 -3.65 -12.79
C PHE A 479 -14.50 -4.01 -13.35
N GLY A 480 -14.55 -4.77 -14.43
CA GLY A 480 -15.80 -5.22 -15.06
C GLY A 480 -16.09 -6.71 -14.89
N SER A 481 -17.29 -7.12 -15.27
CA SER A 481 -17.75 -8.52 -15.22
C SER A 481 -17.43 -9.34 -16.47
N GLN A 482 -16.72 -8.78 -17.47
CA GLN A 482 -16.64 -9.37 -18.82
C GLN A 482 -16.06 -10.79 -18.90
N ALA A 483 -15.19 -11.15 -17.94
CA ALA A 483 -14.54 -12.46 -17.86
C ALA A 483 -15.20 -13.40 -16.84
N LEU A 484 -16.23 -12.92 -16.13
CA LEU A 484 -16.77 -13.56 -14.93
C LEU A 484 -17.39 -14.94 -15.20
N GLN A 485 -17.91 -15.20 -16.42
CA GLN A 485 -18.41 -16.55 -16.76
C GLN A 485 -17.35 -17.64 -16.59
N SER A 486 -16.08 -17.35 -16.89
CA SER A 486 -15.01 -18.35 -16.87
C SER A 486 -14.46 -18.61 -15.48
N TYR A 487 -14.70 -17.72 -14.50
CA TYR A 487 -14.14 -17.83 -13.16
C TYR A 487 -14.66 -19.09 -12.42
N PRO A 488 -13.83 -19.71 -11.55
CA PRO A 488 -14.31 -20.71 -10.62
C PRO A 488 -15.22 -20.07 -9.57
N SER A 489 -16.26 -20.78 -9.13
CA SER A 489 -17.22 -20.34 -8.11
C SER A 489 -16.96 -20.93 -6.71
N CYS A 490 -16.06 -21.92 -6.63
CA CYS A 490 -15.64 -22.66 -5.43
C CYS A 490 -14.20 -23.18 -5.61
N ILE A 491 -13.63 -23.84 -4.60
CA ILE A 491 -12.26 -24.41 -4.67
C ILE A 491 -12.18 -25.54 -5.70
N GLU A 492 -13.20 -26.40 -5.78
CA GLU A 492 -13.25 -27.56 -6.67
C GLU A 492 -13.24 -27.17 -8.17
N GLU A 493 -13.77 -25.99 -8.49
CA GLU A 493 -13.79 -25.45 -9.86
C GLU A 493 -12.47 -24.80 -10.29
N VAL A 494 -11.50 -24.56 -9.39
CA VAL A 494 -10.25 -23.86 -9.74
C VAL A 494 -9.44 -24.60 -10.79
N VAL A 495 -9.33 -25.93 -10.68
CA VAL A 495 -8.59 -26.74 -11.67
C VAL A 495 -9.35 -26.80 -13.01
N PRO A 496 -10.67 -27.10 -13.07
CA PRO A 496 -11.46 -26.96 -14.31
C PRO A 496 -11.35 -25.59 -14.97
N ALA A 497 -11.54 -24.49 -14.23
CA ALA A 497 -11.54 -23.13 -14.78
C ALA A 497 -10.17 -22.73 -15.37
N LEU A 498 -9.07 -23.12 -14.74
CA LEU A 498 -7.70 -22.84 -15.20
C LEU A 498 -7.16 -23.86 -16.22
N THR A 499 -7.99 -24.83 -16.65
CA THR A 499 -7.65 -25.81 -17.71
C THR A 499 -8.65 -25.84 -18.88
N ASP A 500 -9.77 -25.12 -18.79
CA ASP A 500 -10.78 -25.05 -19.84
C ASP A 500 -10.25 -24.40 -21.13
N CYS A 501 -9.94 -25.26 -22.11
CA CYS A 501 -9.44 -24.89 -23.43
C CYS A 501 -10.55 -24.54 -24.43
N THR A 502 -11.82 -24.48 -24.01
CA THR A 502 -12.93 -24.04 -24.84
C THR A 502 -12.66 -22.65 -25.40
N ARG A 503 -12.89 -22.47 -26.70
CA ARG A 503 -12.62 -21.21 -27.41
C ARG A 503 -13.66 -20.15 -27.07
N THR A 504 -13.19 -18.92 -26.93
CA THR A 504 -14.02 -17.75 -26.60
C THR A 504 -14.91 -17.38 -27.77
N ASP A 505 -16.24 -17.46 -27.57
CA ASP A 505 -17.23 -17.14 -28.59
C ASP A 505 -17.55 -15.64 -28.60
N THR A 506 -16.88 -14.91 -29.49
CA THR A 506 -17.01 -13.44 -29.60
C THR A 506 -18.37 -12.94 -30.09
N ARG A 507 -19.33 -13.84 -30.33
CA ARG A 507 -20.75 -13.49 -30.54
C ARG A 507 -21.48 -13.15 -29.22
N PHE A 508 -20.94 -13.60 -28.07
CA PHE A 508 -21.58 -13.46 -26.76
C PHE A 508 -20.68 -12.86 -25.68
N VAL A 509 -19.35 -13.02 -25.78
CA VAL A 509 -18.39 -12.63 -24.73
C VAL A 509 -17.10 -12.05 -25.31
N ALA A 510 -16.41 -11.21 -24.54
CA ALA A 510 -15.21 -10.54 -25.01
C ALA A 510 -13.98 -11.46 -25.08
N ASN A 511 -13.24 -11.42 -26.20
CA ASN A 511 -11.83 -11.78 -26.24
C ASN A 511 -11.01 -10.53 -25.87
N ASP A 512 -11.00 -10.23 -24.57
CA ASP A 512 -10.45 -9.02 -23.98
C ASP A 512 -8.98 -8.78 -24.39
N LEU A 513 -8.73 -7.61 -24.99
CA LEU A 513 -7.46 -7.19 -25.61
C LEU A 513 -6.84 -8.24 -26.57
N ASN A 514 -7.65 -9.14 -27.14
CA ASN A 514 -7.24 -10.28 -27.96
C ASN A 514 -6.30 -11.28 -27.24
N GLU A 515 -6.30 -11.29 -25.89
CA GLU A 515 -5.42 -12.11 -25.07
C GLU A 515 -6.11 -13.29 -24.38
N SER A 516 -7.43 -13.42 -24.53
CA SER A 516 -8.31 -14.40 -23.88
C SER A 516 -9.11 -15.21 -24.90
N GLY A 517 -8.44 -15.75 -25.93
CA GLY A 517 -9.06 -16.59 -26.96
C GLY A 517 -9.48 -18.01 -26.52
N SER A 518 -9.27 -18.35 -25.25
CA SER A 518 -9.84 -19.51 -24.57
C SER A 518 -10.26 -19.18 -23.14
N ASN A 519 -11.14 -20.00 -22.56
CA ASN A 519 -11.71 -19.73 -21.23
C ASN A 519 -10.65 -19.65 -20.12
N TRP A 520 -9.64 -20.52 -20.09
CA TRP A 520 -8.56 -20.43 -19.08
C TRP A 520 -7.72 -19.16 -19.22
N GLU A 521 -7.49 -18.69 -20.45
CA GLU A 521 -6.82 -17.40 -20.71
C GLU A 521 -7.69 -16.22 -20.25
N ALA A 522 -9.03 -16.33 -20.37
CA ALA A 522 -9.98 -15.34 -19.82
C ALA A 522 -9.96 -15.29 -18.28
N VAL A 523 -9.79 -16.42 -17.58
CA VAL A 523 -9.63 -16.44 -16.12
C VAL A 523 -8.35 -15.70 -15.71
N ASN A 524 -7.23 -15.96 -16.38
CA ASN A 524 -5.97 -15.26 -16.14
C ASN A 524 -6.11 -13.74 -16.35
N ILE A 525 -6.72 -13.31 -17.46
CA ILE A 525 -6.92 -11.89 -17.74
C ILE A 525 -7.82 -11.24 -16.69
N GLY A 526 -9.00 -11.79 -16.41
CA GLY A 526 -9.97 -11.16 -15.50
C GLY A 526 -9.51 -11.13 -14.04
N ILE A 527 -9.13 -12.28 -13.47
CA ILE A 527 -8.68 -12.35 -12.07
C ILE A 527 -7.36 -11.60 -11.90
N GLY A 528 -6.50 -11.63 -12.92
CA GLY A 528 -5.19 -11.00 -12.96
C GLY A 528 -5.20 -9.48 -13.08
N ALA A 529 -5.95 -8.94 -14.04
CA ALA A 529 -6.07 -7.49 -14.23
C ALA A 529 -6.82 -6.83 -13.07
N HIS A 530 -7.86 -7.48 -12.51
CA HIS A 530 -8.47 -6.95 -11.29
C HIS A 530 -7.49 -6.99 -10.08
N LEU A 531 -6.56 -7.95 -10.02
CA LEU A 531 -5.48 -7.93 -9.01
C LEU A 531 -4.47 -6.79 -9.23
N HIS A 532 -4.22 -6.38 -10.49
CA HIS A 532 -3.42 -5.19 -10.82
C HIS A 532 -4.07 -3.91 -10.28
N GLU A 533 -5.39 -3.74 -10.48
CA GLU A 533 -6.12 -2.59 -9.90
C GLU A 533 -6.13 -2.61 -8.37
N VAL A 534 -6.20 -3.79 -7.75
CA VAL A 534 -6.03 -3.97 -6.30
C VAL A 534 -4.60 -3.60 -5.85
N GLY A 535 -3.59 -3.81 -6.70
CA GLY A 535 -2.22 -3.33 -6.47
C GLY A 535 -2.12 -1.79 -6.45
N HIS A 536 -2.77 -1.11 -7.40
CA HIS A 536 -2.89 0.35 -7.41
C HIS A 536 -3.64 0.89 -6.18
N LEU A 537 -4.74 0.24 -5.77
CA LEU A 537 -5.46 0.54 -4.52
C LEU A 537 -4.56 0.44 -3.27
N PHE A 538 -3.54 -0.40 -3.29
CA PHE A 538 -2.53 -0.52 -2.22
C PHE A 538 -1.27 0.34 -2.45
N GLY A 539 -1.29 1.26 -3.41
CA GLY A 539 -0.22 2.24 -3.65
C GLY A 539 0.95 1.75 -4.50
N CYS A 540 0.77 0.66 -5.26
CA CYS A 540 1.77 0.22 -6.23
C CYS A 540 1.61 1.00 -7.56
N PRO A 541 2.68 1.60 -8.11
CA PRO A 541 2.66 2.15 -9.48
C PRO A 541 2.80 1.02 -10.50
N HIS A 542 2.79 1.34 -11.80
CA HIS A 542 3.29 0.42 -12.81
C HIS A 542 4.77 0.07 -12.57
N GLN A 543 5.18 -1.12 -13.01
CA GLN A 543 6.52 -1.68 -12.83
C GLN A 543 7.07 -2.22 -14.16
N GLU A 544 8.37 -2.53 -14.23
CA GLU A 544 8.95 -3.16 -15.41
C GLU A 544 8.66 -4.67 -15.56
N SER A 545 8.04 -5.29 -14.55
CA SER A 545 7.68 -6.71 -14.53
C SER A 545 6.60 -6.99 -13.48
N GLY A 546 6.06 -8.20 -13.46
CA GLY A 546 5.11 -8.67 -12.47
C GLY A 546 3.66 -8.27 -12.76
N VAL A 547 2.80 -8.43 -11.75
CA VAL A 547 1.37 -8.09 -11.81
C VAL A 547 1.17 -6.63 -12.22
N MET A 548 1.96 -5.70 -11.68
CA MET A 548 1.93 -4.26 -12.00
C MET A 548 2.48 -3.88 -13.39
N LEU A 549 2.84 -4.85 -14.22
CA LEU A 549 2.92 -4.68 -15.66
C LEU A 549 1.76 -5.44 -16.33
N ARG A 550 1.94 -6.73 -16.59
CA ARG A 550 0.93 -7.61 -17.20
C ARG A 550 1.19 -9.10 -16.99
N ASP A 551 2.11 -9.50 -16.11
CA ASP A 551 2.52 -10.92 -16.03
C ASP A 551 1.40 -11.86 -15.57
N TYR A 552 0.32 -11.32 -15.01
CA TYR A 552 -0.89 -12.04 -14.65
C TYR A 552 -1.55 -12.83 -15.81
N VAL A 553 -1.17 -12.58 -17.07
CA VAL A 553 -1.48 -13.46 -18.22
C VAL A 553 -0.97 -14.90 -18.05
N ARG A 554 -0.11 -15.15 -17.05
CA ARG A 554 0.44 -16.45 -16.60
C ARG A 554 -0.05 -16.89 -15.20
N LEU A 555 -1.09 -16.27 -14.64
CA LEU A 555 -1.52 -16.47 -13.24
C LEU A 555 -1.84 -17.93 -12.88
N ASN A 556 -2.48 -18.67 -13.79
CA ASN A 556 -2.72 -20.11 -13.73
C ASN A 556 -1.52 -20.94 -13.26
N ARG A 557 -0.29 -20.57 -13.67
CA ARG A 557 0.95 -21.28 -13.32
C ARG A 557 1.19 -21.31 -11.82
N THR A 558 0.66 -20.36 -11.06
CA THR A 558 0.78 -20.32 -9.59
C THR A 558 -0.08 -21.39 -8.91
N PHE A 559 -1.20 -21.78 -9.54
CA PHE A 559 -2.17 -22.71 -8.99
C PHE A 559 -2.11 -24.11 -9.60
N LEU A 560 -1.52 -24.25 -10.80
CA LEU A 560 -1.39 -25.51 -11.53
C LEU A 560 0.07 -25.93 -11.74
N VAL A 561 0.29 -27.24 -11.82
CA VAL A 561 1.58 -27.83 -12.23
C VAL A 561 1.76 -27.97 -13.74
N ARG A 562 0.71 -27.76 -14.54
CA ARG A 562 0.77 -27.81 -16.01
C ARG A 562 0.04 -26.63 -16.63
N GLU A 563 0.49 -26.21 -17.81
CA GLU A 563 -0.17 -25.21 -18.64
C GLU A 563 -0.64 -25.84 -19.94
N HIS A 564 -1.81 -25.42 -20.41
CA HIS A 564 -2.42 -25.93 -21.64
C HIS A 564 -2.02 -25.06 -22.85
N TYR A 565 -2.43 -25.45 -24.05
CA TYR A 565 -2.16 -24.67 -25.26
C TYR A 565 -2.70 -23.24 -25.12
N SER A 566 -1.82 -22.25 -25.29
CA SER A 566 -2.19 -20.83 -25.25
C SER A 566 -2.58 -20.36 -26.64
N THR A 567 -3.81 -19.87 -26.78
CA THR A 567 -4.32 -19.35 -28.04
C THR A 567 -3.74 -17.98 -28.36
N ARG A 568 -3.45 -17.17 -27.34
CA ARG A 568 -2.77 -15.86 -27.43
C ARG A 568 -1.37 -15.98 -28.04
N THR A 569 -0.58 -16.95 -27.56
CA THR A 569 0.82 -17.12 -27.98
C THR A 569 1.03 -18.15 -29.09
N GLN A 570 -0.05 -18.85 -29.49
CA GLN A 570 -0.03 -19.96 -30.45
C GLN A 570 1.00 -21.05 -30.10
N SER A 571 1.19 -21.30 -28.80
CA SER A 571 2.24 -22.17 -28.28
C SER A 571 1.70 -23.25 -27.35
N GLN A 572 2.41 -24.39 -27.33
CA GLN A 572 2.12 -25.47 -26.39
C GLN A 572 2.56 -25.04 -24.98
N GLY A 573 1.62 -25.07 -24.04
CA GLY A 573 1.88 -24.73 -22.64
C GLY A 573 2.91 -25.65 -21.97
N LEU A 574 3.53 -25.11 -20.91
CA LEU A 574 4.58 -25.80 -20.15
C LEU A 574 4.14 -27.17 -19.61
N ARG A 575 5.02 -28.17 -19.81
CA ARG A 575 4.82 -29.53 -19.28
C ARG A 575 4.77 -29.53 -17.74
N ILE A 576 5.67 -28.78 -17.11
CA ILE A 576 5.74 -28.55 -15.67
C ILE A 576 5.87 -27.04 -15.45
N CYS A 577 5.01 -26.44 -14.63
CA CYS A 577 5.08 -25.02 -14.24
C CYS A 577 5.79 -24.89 -12.90
N ARG A 578 7.04 -24.41 -12.89
CA ARG A 578 7.84 -24.20 -11.68
C ARG A 578 7.71 -22.76 -11.15
N ILE A 579 8.39 -22.45 -10.05
CA ILE A 579 8.32 -21.14 -9.38
C ILE A 579 8.88 -20.03 -10.29
N GLU A 580 9.92 -20.36 -11.06
CA GLU A 580 10.54 -19.49 -12.07
C GLU A 580 9.62 -19.19 -13.29
N ASP A 581 8.58 -19.98 -13.53
CA ASP A 581 7.63 -19.78 -14.64
C ASP A 581 6.43 -18.89 -14.29
N GLU A 582 6.15 -18.75 -12.99
CA GLU A 582 4.98 -18.06 -12.41
C GLU A 582 5.02 -16.53 -12.65
N CYS A 583 3.88 -15.87 -12.48
CA CYS A 583 3.86 -14.42 -12.31
C CYS A 583 4.18 -14.04 -10.85
N GLY A 584 4.72 -12.85 -10.64
CA GLY A 584 5.06 -12.35 -9.30
C GLY A 584 4.62 -10.91 -9.08
N TRP A 585 4.71 -10.44 -7.84
CA TRP A 585 4.72 -9.01 -7.54
C TRP A 585 6.13 -8.46 -7.75
N HIS A 586 6.31 -7.22 -8.20
CA HIS A 586 7.65 -6.65 -8.32
C HIS A 586 8.25 -6.42 -6.92
N ARG A 587 9.59 -6.42 -6.81
CA ARG A 587 10.27 -6.23 -5.52
C ARG A 587 9.86 -4.91 -4.84
N LEU A 588 9.61 -3.87 -5.64
CA LEU A 588 9.13 -2.56 -5.18
C LEU A 588 7.66 -2.57 -4.70
N ASP A 589 6.81 -3.48 -5.18
CA ASP A 589 5.44 -3.68 -4.70
C ASP A 589 5.44 -4.40 -3.35
N ILE A 590 6.23 -5.48 -3.27
CA ILE A 590 6.48 -6.26 -2.06
C ILE A 590 6.99 -5.37 -0.90
N LEU A 591 7.87 -4.40 -1.20
CA LEU A 591 8.36 -3.44 -0.20
C LEU A 591 7.28 -2.44 0.26
N ARG A 592 6.36 -2.03 -0.61
CA ARG A 592 5.17 -1.24 -0.22
C ARG A 592 4.25 -2.06 0.69
N PHE A 593 3.93 -3.30 0.28
CA PHE A 593 3.13 -4.24 1.07
C PHE A 593 3.73 -4.57 2.44
N ARG A 594 5.08 -4.58 2.59
CA ARG A 594 5.74 -4.85 3.87
C ARG A 594 5.30 -3.89 4.98
N HIS A 595 4.98 -2.64 4.64
CA HIS A 595 4.63 -1.58 5.60
C HIS A 595 3.14 -1.17 5.56
N HIS A 596 2.41 -1.55 4.50
CA HIS A 596 1.01 -1.17 4.32
C HIS A 596 0.07 -1.74 5.43
N PRO A 597 -0.84 -0.94 6.01
CA PRO A 597 -1.67 -1.35 7.15
C PRO A 597 -2.46 -2.66 6.99
N CYS A 598 -3.04 -2.93 5.81
CA CYS A 598 -3.79 -4.17 5.56
C CYS A 598 -2.92 -5.44 5.65
N PHE A 599 -1.61 -5.33 5.42
CA PHE A 599 -0.64 -6.43 5.39
C PHE A 599 0.10 -6.60 6.74
N ARG A 600 -0.36 -5.93 7.80
CA ARG A 600 0.22 -6.03 9.15
C ARG A 600 -0.11 -7.38 9.80
N THR A 601 0.91 -8.02 10.35
CA THR A 601 0.83 -9.26 11.14
C THR A 601 1.01 -8.98 12.64
N PRO A 602 0.63 -9.89 13.56
CA PRO A 602 0.70 -9.64 15.00
C PRO A 602 2.13 -9.48 15.57
N VAL A 603 3.15 -9.83 14.80
CA VAL A 603 4.58 -9.69 15.17
C VAL A 603 5.21 -8.38 14.68
N ASP A 604 4.46 -7.54 13.95
CA ASP A 604 4.98 -6.26 13.46
C ASP A 604 4.84 -5.14 14.48
N THR A 605 5.92 -4.38 14.69
CA THR A 605 5.88 -3.11 15.42
C THR A 605 4.86 -2.15 14.79
N ILE A 606 4.00 -1.55 15.62
CA ILE A 606 3.01 -0.56 15.17
C ILE A 606 3.72 0.77 14.92
N LEU A 607 4.29 0.94 13.73
CA LEU A 607 4.99 2.18 13.33
C LEU A 607 4.03 3.36 13.09
N SER A 608 2.71 3.12 13.01
CA SER A 608 1.70 4.17 12.77
C SER A 608 1.37 5.03 14.02
N THR A 609 2.09 4.85 15.12
CA THR A 609 2.09 5.77 16.28
C THR A 609 3.36 6.63 16.35
N LEU A 610 4.31 6.41 15.44
CA LEU A 610 5.51 7.24 15.27
C LEU A 610 5.22 8.37 14.28
N ASP A 611 6.02 9.43 14.33
CA ASP A 611 6.03 10.43 13.26
C ASP A 611 6.45 9.77 11.93
N ASP A 612 5.69 10.07 10.87
CA ASP A 612 5.89 9.51 9.55
C ASP A 612 6.78 10.38 8.65
N SER A 613 7.15 11.58 9.13
CA SER A 613 7.93 12.56 8.38
C SER A 613 9.34 12.06 8.03
N ILE A 614 9.84 12.53 6.88
CA ILE A 614 11.18 12.22 6.38
C ILE A 614 11.93 13.54 6.27
N GLN A 615 12.97 13.69 7.07
CA GLN A 615 13.87 14.83 7.07
C GLN A 615 15.13 14.51 6.26
N PHE A 616 15.81 15.53 5.72
CA PHE A 616 17.11 15.35 5.06
C PHE A 616 18.10 16.45 5.43
N TYR A 617 19.39 16.11 5.42
CA TYR A 617 20.49 17.02 5.74
C TYR A 617 21.70 16.75 4.82
N PRO A 618 22.01 17.61 3.83
CA PRO A 618 23.19 17.49 2.97
C PRO A 618 24.43 17.97 3.75
N ILE A 619 25.31 17.04 4.13
CA ILE A 619 26.43 17.26 5.06
C ILE A 619 27.76 17.59 4.36
N GLY A 620 27.69 18.13 3.14
CA GLY A 620 28.85 18.36 2.27
C GLY A 620 29.47 17.08 1.71
N ASN A 621 30.61 17.21 1.02
CA ASN A 621 31.39 16.10 0.46
C ASN A 621 30.56 15.08 -0.37
N GLY A 622 29.56 15.56 -1.11
CA GLY A 622 28.66 14.73 -1.91
C GLY A 622 27.79 13.76 -1.10
N LYS A 623 27.43 14.10 0.14
CA LYS A 623 26.64 13.24 1.05
C LYS A 623 25.41 13.93 1.63
N VAL A 624 24.34 13.16 1.77
CA VAL A 624 23.11 13.53 2.50
C VAL A 624 22.82 12.48 3.58
N ILE A 625 22.28 12.91 4.71
CA ILE A 625 21.66 12.03 5.71
C ILE A 625 20.14 12.17 5.58
N PHE A 626 19.44 11.08 5.27
CA PHE A 626 17.98 10.99 5.42
C PHE A 626 17.65 10.49 6.82
N CYS A 627 16.62 11.04 7.46
CA CYS A 627 16.15 10.64 8.78
C CYS A 627 14.64 10.42 8.77
N ALA A 628 14.16 9.33 9.38
CA ALA A 628 12.73 9.09 9.62
C ALA A 628 12.53 8.38 10.98
N PRO A 629 11.67 8.88 11.88
CA PRO A 629 11.40 8.22 13.16
C PRO A 629 10.81 6.82 13.01
N SER A 630 10.05 6.58 11.94
CA SER A 630 9.55 5.24 11.56
C SER A 630 10.59 4.36 10.83
N GLY A 631 11.81 4.87 10.55
CA GLY A 631 12.87 4.21 9.79
C GLY A 631 12.78 4.44 8.27
N ILE A 632 13.92 4.37 7.57
CA ILE A 632 14.01 4.46 6.10
C ILE A 632 13.97 3.05 5.50
N SER A 633 12.98 2.75 4.67
CA SER A 633 12.70 1.39 4.14
C SER A 633 13.43 1.12 2.83
N PHE A 634 13.21 1.96 1.82
CA PHE A 634 13.90 1.90 0.53
C PHE A 634 13.95 3.28 -0.14
N ILE A 635 14.84 3.42 -1.12
CA ILE A 635 14.98 4.63 -1.95
C ILE A 635 14.94 4.22 -3.41
N GLU A 636 13.96 4.72 -4.15
CA GLU A 636 13.85 4.61 -5.60
C GLU A 636 14.70 5.69 -6.28
N ILE A 637 15.38 5.32 -7.38
CA ILE A 637 16.35 6.15 -8.10
C ILE A 637 15.92 6.25 -9.56
N TYR A 638 15.58 7.45 -9.99
CA TYR A 638 15.12 7.75 -11.34
C TYR A 638 16.15 8.64 -12.05
N PRO A 639 16.87 8.15 -13.06
CA PRO A 639 17.66 9.00 -13.94
C PRO A 639 16.76 9.94 -14.76
N ASP A 640 17.29 11.10 -15.14
CA ASP A 640 16.60 12.07 -15.99
C ASP A 640 16.78 11.73 -17.47
N ASP A 641 16.04 10.72 -17.93
CA ASP A 641 16.10 10.18 -19.30
C ASP A 641 14.72 9.93 -19.96
N GLY A 642 13.64 10.27 -19.26
CA GLY A 642 12.26 10.09 -19.73
C GLY A 642 11.61 8.75 -19.35
N ASP A 643 12.31 7.83 -18.68
CA ASP A 643 11.69 6.59 -18.17
C ASP A 643 10.86 6.86 -16.91
N GLU A 644 9.56 6.63 -16.97
CA GLU A 644 8.66 6.76 -15.81
C GLU A 644 8.76 5.57 -14.84
N LEU A 645 9.31 4.43 -15.28
CA LEU A 645 9.40 3.20 -14.48
C LEU A 645 10.67 3.18 -13.61
N CYS A 646 10.52 2.76 -12.35
CA CYS A 646 11.67 2.61 -11.46
C CYS A 646 12.40 1.28 -11.71
N ARG A 647 13.65 1.36 -12.18
CA ARG A 647 14.54 0.20 -12.41
C ARG A 647 15.74 0.13 -11.45
N TYR A 648 15.91 1.13 -10.59
CA TYR A 648 17.08 1.27 -9.72
C TYR A 648 16.64 1.67 -8.32
N TRP A 649 17.04 0.91 -7.30
CA TRP A 649 16.69 1.22 -5.92
C TRP A 649 17.77 0.77 -4.91
N LEU A 650 17.59 1.21 -3.67
CA LEU A 650 18.37 0.82 -2.50
C LEU A 650 17.42 0.34 -1.41
N GLU A 651 17.61 -0.88 -0.91
CA GLU A 651 16.82 -1.47 0.17
C GLU A 651 17.56 -1.36 1.52
N TYR A 652 16.81 -1.08 2.59
CA TYR A 652 17.32 -0.99 3.96
C TYR A 652 16.53 -1.86 4.96
N VAL A 653 15.60 -2.70 4.47
CA VAL A 653 14.81 -3.63 5.28
C VAL A 653 15.58 -4.95 5.47
N SER A 654 16.21 -5.14 6.62
CA SER A 654 16.87 -6.42 6.96
C SER A 654 15.85 -7.53 7.22
N THR A 655 15.95 -8.61 6.44
CA THR A 655 15.17 -9.85 6.57
C THR A 655 15.62 -10.74 7.73
N GLU A 656 16.84 -10.55 8.25
CA GLU A 656 17.44 -11.37 9.32
C GLU A 656 17.15 -10.80 10.73
N SER A 657 16.94 -9.49 10.81
CA SER A 657 16.67 -8.81 12.08
C SER A 657 15.25 -9.09 12.60
N ARG A 658 15.14 -9.82 13.73
CA ARG A 658 13.85 -10.18 14.35
C ARG A 658 12.93 -9.00 14.68
N ASN A 659 13.48 -7.79 14.81
CA ASN A 659 12.73 -6.57 15.14
C ASN A 659 12.40 -5.70 13.91
N GLY A 660 12.69 -6.16 12.68
CA GLY A 660 12.56 -5.33 11.47
C GLY A 660 13.49 -4.11 11.54
N GLY A 661 14.77 -4.35 11.84
CA GLY A 661 15.85 -3.40 12.13
C GLY A 661 16.21 -2.52 10.95
N MET A 662 15.30 -1.61 10.64
CA MET A 662 15.36 -0.63 9.57
C MET A 662 15.95 0.68 10.12
N PRO A 663 16.96 1.28 9.46
CA PRO A 663 17.74 2.36 10.03
C PRO A 663 16.92 3.67 10.16
N TRP A 664 16.96 4.29 11.35
CA TRP A 664 16.35 5.62 11.59
C TRP A 664 17.02 6.74 10.81
N ASN A 665 18.29 6.57 10.42
CA ASN A 665 18.99 7.45 9.51
C ASN A 665 19.87 6.70 8.51
N VAL A 666 19.97 7.22 7.30
CA VAL A 666 20.74 6.63 6.18
C VAL A 666 21.62 7.72 5.59
N THR A 667 22.94 7.50 5.56
CA THR A 667 23.88 8.38 4.85
C THR A 667 24.04 7.90 3.41
N LEU A 668 23.56 8.68 2.45
CA LEU A 668 23.66 8.41 1.03
C LEU A 668 24.71 9.33 0.38
N SER A 669 25.62 8.77 -0.41
CA SER A 669 26.61 9.51 -1.19
C SER A 669 26.26 9.54 -2.67
N GLU A 670 26.65 10.62 -3.36
CA GLU A 670 26.45 10.77 -4.80
C GLU A 670 27.09 9.63 -5.59
N ALA A 671 28.30 9.21 -5.20
CA ALA A 671 29.00 8.08 -5.78
C ALA A 671 28.18 6.78 -5.67
N ASN A 672 27.59 6.48 -4.50
CA ASN A 672 26.77 5.28 -4.32
C ASN A 672 25.51 5.32 -5.21
N VAL A 673 24.86 6.49 -5.37
CA VAL A 673 23.70 6.63 -6.26
C VAL A 673 24.10 6.46 -7.72
N ARG A 674 25.10 7.22 -8.19
CA ARG A 674 25.55 7.14 -9.59
C ARG A 674 26.15 5.77 -9.93
N SER A 675 26.75 5.05 -8.98
CA SER A 675 27.26 3.69 -9.23
C SER A 675 26.17 2.66 -9.58
N ARG A 676 24.94 2.83 -9.05
CA ARG A 676 23.78 1.97 -9.34
C ARG A 676 23.22 2.14 -10.74
N LEU A 677 23.46 3.28 -11.38
CA LEU A 677 23.03 3.58 -12.74
C LEU A 677 24.03 2.99 -13.76
N PRO A 678 23.58 2.56 -14.96
CA PRO A 678 24.45 2.17 -16.06
C PRO A 678 25.24 3.39 -16.57
N GLU A 679 26.42 3.17 -17.14
CA GLU A 679 27.43 4.20 -17.35
C GLU A 679 26.93 5.42 -18.15
N ASN A 680 26.12 5.20 -19.18
CA ASN A 680 25.49 6.24 -19.99
C ASN A 680 24.54 7.15 -19.18
N LYS A 681 23.86 6.61 -18.17
CA LYS A 681 22.90 7.35 -17.31
C LYS A 681 23.57 8.05 -16.12
N ARG A 682 24.85 7.75 -15.80
CA ARG A 682 25.53 8.26 -14.60
C ARG A 682 25.72 9.78 -14.54
N LYS A 683 25.76 10.46 -15.68
CA LYS A 683 26.08 11.91 -15.78
C LYS A 683 24.85 12.83 -15.79
N GLY A 684 23.64 12.27 -15.93
CA GLY A 684 22.40 13.05 -15.93
C GLY A 684 22.00 13.58 -14.54
N LYS A 685 20.87 14.28 -14.48
CA LYS A 685 20.18 14.53 -13.22
C LYS A 685 19.59 13.22 -12.67
N VAL A 686 19.28 13.22 -11.37
CA VAL A 686 18.68 12.08 -10.69
C VAL A 686 17.61 12.57 -9.73
N LYS A 687 16.38 12.07 -9.93
CA LYS A 687 15.26 12.19 -8.99
C LYS A 687 15.33 11.01 -8.01
N LEU A 688 15.15 11.26 -6.72
CA LEU A 688 15.07 10.22 -5.69
C LEU A 688 13.67 10.22 -5.05
N GLN A 689 13.14 9.04 -4.73
CA GLN A 689 11.96 8.92 -3.88
C GLN A 689 12.27 8.02 -2.68
N VAL A 690 12.25 8.60 -1.49
CA VAL A 690 12.64 7.98 -0.22
C VAL A 690 11.38 7.53 0.51
N PHE A 691 11.29 6.26 0.91
CA PHE A 691 10.13 5.68 1.58
C PHE A 691 10.45 5.33 3.04
N SER A 692 9.54 5.66 3.96
CA SER A 692 9.66 5.36 5.39
C SER A 692 8.83 4.16 5.84
N GLY A 693 9.12 3.66 7.05
CA GLY A 693 8.44 2.51 7.65
C GLY A 693 6.94 2.66 7.92
N SER A 694 6.45 3.90 7.88
CA SER A 694 5.06 4.30 7.97
C SER A 694 4.38 4.44 6.59
N SER A 695 5.06 4.02 5.51
CA SER A 695 4.61 4.13 4.11
C SER A 695 4.44 5.56 3.58
N ARG A 696 5.01 6.58 4.24
CA ARG A 696 5.11 7.94 3.69
C ARG A 696 6.33 8.01 2.75
N SER A 697 6.26 8.86 1.73
CA SER A 697 7.38 9.09 0.80
C SER A 697 7.76 10.56 0.67
N LEU A 698 9.03 10.81 0.38
CA LEU A 698 9.62 12.12 0.11
C LEU A 698 10.31 12.08 -1.26
N THR A 699 10.01 13.05 -2.13
CA THR A 699 10.64 13.17 -3.46
C THR A 699 11.68 14.29 -3.47
N ILE A 700 12.91 13.97 -3.91
CA ILE A 700 13.96 14.93 -4.25
C ILE A 700 14.00 15.02 -5.78
N VAL A 701 13.71 16.19 -6.35
CA VAL A 701 13.58 16.37 -7.81
C VAL A 701 14.95 16.34 -8.51
N ASP A 702 15.95 17.04 -7.96
CA ASP A 702 17.33 17.01 -8.45
C ASP A 702 18.30 16.77 -7.29
N PHE A 703 18.85 15.57 -7.22
CA PHE A 703 19.82 15.19 -6.19
C PHE A 703 21.14 15.97 -6.28
N SER A 704 21.48 16.48 -7.46
CA SER A 704 22.67 17.31 -7.69
C SER A 704 22.49 18.72 -7.10
N GLU A 705 21.27 19.28 -7.19
CA GLU A 705 20.93 20.56 -6.55
C GLU A 705 21.01 20.43 -5.02
N LEU A 706 20.52 19.33 -4.45
CA LEU A 706 20.56 19.05 -3.01
C LEU A 706 22.00 18.98 -2.45
N LEU A 707 22.97 18.56 -3.27
CA LEU A 707 24.38 18.49 -2.88
C LEU A 707 25.16 19.78 -3.18
N SER A 708 24.50 20.80 -3.75
CA SER A 708 25.12 22.07 -4.11
C SER A 708 25.38 22.99 -2.91
N LYS A 709 26.15 24.06 -3.12
CA LYS A 709 26.53 25.02 -2.07
C LYS A 709 25.34 25.83 -1.51
N SER A 710 24.15 25.80 -2.10
CA SER A 710 22.96 26.54 -1.62
C SER A 710 22.50 26.09 -0.22
N TYR A 711 22.70 24.81 0.09
CA TYR A 711 22.40 24.21 1.39
C TYR A 711 23.52 24.39 2.42
N ILE A 712 24.70 24.88 2.03
CA ILE A 712 25.82 25.13 2.94
C ILE A 712 25.76 26.59 3.44
N VAL A 713 26.06 26.79 4.72
CA VAL A 713 26.17 28.09 5.37
C VAL A 713 27.51 28.17 6.07
N ASN A 714 28.29 29.21 5.81
CA ASN A 714 29.51 29.46 6.58
C ASN A 714 29.11 30.01 7.96
N LEU A 715 29.39 29.26 9.02
CA LEU A 715 29.19 29.73 10.39
C LEU A 715 30.37 30.62 10.81
N PRO A 716 30.16 31.64 11.66
CA PRO A 716 31.25 32.37 12.29
C PRO A 716 32.23 31.46 13.02
N ALA A 717 33.49 31.89 13.10
CA ALA A 717 34.50 31.21 13.91
C ALA A 717 34.07 31.18 15.39
N ARG A 718 34.26 30.03 16.05
CA ARG A 718 33.87 29.86 17.45
C ARG A 718 34.81 30.66 18.35
N GLN A 719 34.24 31.61 19.10
CA GLN A 719 34.97 32.35 20.13
C GLN A 719 34.94 31.54 21.44
N SER A 720 36.12 31.08 21.86
CA SER A 720 36.33 30.46 23.17
C SER A 720 36.21 31.50 24.29
N ALA A 721 35.81 31.07 25.48
CA ALA A 721 35.97 31.89 26.67
C ALA A 721 37.46 32.17 26.93
N PRO A 722 37.85 33.37 27.44
CA PRO A 722 39.23 33.64 27.82
C PRO A 722 39.75 32.63 28.86
N THR A 723 40.93 32.08 28.63
CA THR A 723 41.63 31.23 29.62
C THR A 723 42.05 32.08 30.81
N LYS A 724 41.77 31.60 32.03
CA LYS A 724 41.88 32.39 33.28
C LYS A 724 43.29 32.93 33.60
N ASP A 725 44.33 32.40 32.96
CA ASP A 725 45.71 32.80 33.19
C ASP A 725 46.15 34.04 32.36
N GLU A 726 45.32 34.54 31.43
CA GLU A 726 45.58 35.81 30.72
C GLU A 726 45.24 37.03 31.60
N GLY A 727 46.09 37.27 32.60
CA GLY A 727 45.91 38.31 33.60
C GLY A 727 46.05 39.76 33.09
N LEU A 728 44.99 40.55 33.27
CA LEU A 728 45.01 41.97 33.66
C LEU A 728 46.11 42.90 33.06
N THR A 729 46.19 43.02 31.74
CA THR A 729 46.74 44.25 31.11
C THR A 729 45.93 44.70 29.89
N MET A 730 45.03 45.68 30.08
CA MET A 730 44.18 46.24 29.02
C MET A 730 44.92 47.27 28.15
N ASN A 731 46.09 46.89 27.61
CA ASN A 731 46.91 47.74 26.73
C ASN A 731 47.73 46.96 25.67
N THR A 732 47.86 45.64 25.78
CA THR A 732 48.73 44.83 24.89
C THR A 732 48.05 44.47 23.55
N TYR A 733 46.72 44.58 23.47
CA TYR A 733 45.89 44.08 22.37
C TYR A 733 46.18 44.73 20.99
N ASN A 734 46.82 45.89 20.95
CA ASN A 734 47.09 46.66 19.72
C ASN A 734 48.51 46.48 19.14
N ARG A 735 49.32 45.50 19.60
CA ARG A 735 50.71 45.31 19.12
C ARG A 735 51.12 43.92 18.63
N LEU A 736 50.19 42.96 18.53
CA LEU A 736 50.47 41.62 17.96
C LEU A 736 49.76 41.37 16.62
N THR A 737 49.88 42.34 15.70
CA THR A 737 49.46 42.22 14.29
C THR A 737 50.40 41.33 13.46
N LYS A 738 50.60 40.07 13.88
CA LYS A 738 51.22 38.97 13.10
C LYS A 738 51.11 37.60 13.80
N LEU A 739 49.89 37.11 13.94
CA LEU A 739 49.62 35.66 13.97
C LEU A 739 48.73 35.32 12.76
N PRO A 740 48.93 34.17 12.09
CA PRO A 740 48.09 33.77 10.98
C PRO A 740 46.70 33.40 11.52
N GLN A 741 45.75 34.33 11.39
CA GLN A 741 44.34 34.09 11.72
C GLN A 741 43.70 33.16 10.68
N SER A 742 43.96 31.85 10.83
CA SER A 742 43.16 30.80 10.20
C SER A 742 41.78 30.76 10.86
N PHE A 743 40.94 31.76 10.54
CA PHE A 743 39.51 31.76 10.84
C PHE A 743 38.82 30.67 10.01
N GLU A 744 38.97 29.41 10.41
CA GLU A 744 38.27 28.29 9.78
C GLU A 744 36.77 28.44 10.02
N THR A 745 36.06 28.96 9.02
CA THR A 745 34.60 29.07 9.02
C THR A 745 34.00 27.66 9.01
N ARG A 746 33.46 27.22 10.14
CA ARG A 746 32.84 25.90 10.25
C ARG A 746 31.60 25.82 9.34
N PRO A 747 31.40 24.74 8.56
CA PRO A 747 30.18 24.57 7.78
C PRO A 747 28.97 24.27 8.66
N GLY A 748 27.88 24.97 8.38
CA GLY A 748 26.51 24.61 8.75
C GLY A 748 25.75 24.12 7.52
N PHE A 749 24.73 23.29 7.74
CA PHE A 749 24.00 22.59 6.70
C PHE A 749 22.49 22.79 6.87
N LYS A 750 21.83 23.39 5.88
CA LYS A 750 20.37 23.54 5.84
C LYS A 750 19.72 22.19 5.60
N GLY A 751 18.75 21.83 6.43
CA GLY A 751 17.91 20.66 6.20
C GLY A 751 16.84 20.88 5.14
N ASN A 752 15.82 20.02 5.13
CA ASN A 752 14.61 20.22 4.36
C ASN A 752 13.82 21.46 4.81
N LYS A 753 13.28 22.20 3.83
CA LYS A 753 12.38 23.33 4.05
C LYS A 753 10.92 22.89 4.03
N LEU A 754 10.19 23.21 5.10
CA LEU A 754 8.74 23.12 5.16
C LEU A 754 8.10 24.50 4.88
N GLY A 755 6.86 24.51 4.41
CA GLY A 755 6.21 25.72 3.90
C GLY A 755 6.72 26.10 2.50
N PHE A 756 5.86 26.75 1.70
CA PHE A 756 6.11 26.96 0.28
C PHE A 756 7.01 28.19 0.01
N SER A 757 7.15 29.15 0.94
CA SER A 757 7.75 30.47 0.72
C SER A 757 7.10 31.25 -0.44
N ARG A 758 5.78 31.44 -0.36
CA ARG A 758 4.94 32.02 -1.45
C ARG A 758 3.82 32.95 -0.94
N LEU A 759 3.85 33.42 0.30
CA LEU A 759 2.96 34.50 0.73
C LEU A 759 3.36 35.83 0.08
N ASP A 760 2.38 36.70 -0.14
CA ASP A 760 2.64 38.05 -0.65
C ASP A 760 3.57 38.83 0.28
N GLY A 761 4.59 39.46 -0.30
CA GLY A 761 5.64 40.16 0.43
C GLY A 761 6.56 39.27 1.27
N SER A 762 6.57 37.94 1.07
CA SER A 762 7.46 37.03 1.77
C SER A 762 8.94 37.33 1.49
N LYS A 763 9.74 37.36 2.56
CA LYS A 763 11.19 37.60 2.51
C LYS A 763 11.96 36.42 3.11
N PRO A 764 13.09 36.02 2.51
CA PRO A 764 13.95 34.99 3.08
C PRO A 764 14.66 35.51 4.34
N GLU A 765 14.72 34.68 5.38
CA GLU A 765 15.37 35.00 6.65
C GLU A 765 16.28 33.84 7.11
N GLN A 766 17.30 34.16 7.92
CA GLN A 766 18.26 33.21 8.45
C GLN A 766 18.88 33.73 9.76
N ILE A 767 18.95 32.86 10.77
CA ILE A 767 19.59 33.15 12.06
C ILE A 767 20.56 32.02 12.39
N ILE A 768 21.79 32.37 12.72
CA ILE A 768 22.73 31.49 13.42
C ILE A 768 22.68 31.89 14.90
N LEU A 769 22.49 30.91 15.79
CA LEU A 769 22.35 31.17 17.22
C LEU A 769 23.66 31.71 17.80
N ASP A 770 23.61 32.80 18.56
CA ASP A 770 24.79 33.38 19.22
C ASP A 770 25.54 32.31 20.04
N SER A 771 24.81 31.48 20.78
CA SER A 771 25.32 30.38 21.63
C SER A 771 26.11 29.30 20.88
N VAL A 772 25.98 29.22 19.56
CA VAL A 772 26.73 28.27 18.70
C VAL A 772 28.10 28.83 18.32
N ASN A 773 28.26 30.16 18.36
CA ASN A 773 29.47 30.88 17.97
C ASN A 773 30.24 31.38 19.21
N LEU A 774 29.54 31.87 20.23
CA LEU A 774 30.08 32.43 21.46
C LEU A 774 29.91 31.41 22.58
N GLN A 775 30.99 30.76 23.00
CA GLN A 775 30.93 29.69 24.00
C GLN A 775 30.41 30.16 25.38
N THR A 776 30.42 31.46 25.63
CA THR A 776 29.88 32.08 26.85
C THR A 776 28.38 32.38 26.80
N LYS A 777 27.73 32.47 25.62
CA LYS A 777 26.30 32.79 25.56
C LYS A 777 25.43 31.57 25.80
N LEU A 778 24.68 31.56 26.90
CA LEU A 778 23.66 30.56 27.18
C LEU A 778 22.29 30.99 26.63
N LEU A 779 21.62 30.08 25.89
CA LEU A 779 20.22 30.23 25.49
C LEU A 779 19.31 29.89 26.67
N THR A 780 18.50 30.85 27.14
CA THR A 780 17.72 30.75 28.39
C THR A 780 16.22 30.55 28.14
N SER A 781 15.69 31.14 27.07
CA SER A 781 14.30 30.96 26.64
C SER A 781 14.12 31.02 25.13
N ILE A 782 12.97 30.51 24.66
CA ILE A 782 12.43 30.80 23.34
C ILE A 782 11.06 31.44 23.51
N LYS A 783 10.85 32.58 22.87
CA LYS A 783 9.60 33.33 22.87
C LYS A 783 8.94 33.23 21.50
N VAL A 784 7.76 32.62 21.44
CA VAL A 784 7.03 32.32 20.20
C VAL A 784 5.91 33.35 19.99
N TYR A 785 5.83 33.85 18.77
CA TYR A 785 4.78 34.74 18.30
C TYR A 785 3.86 33.94 17.37
N SER A 786 2.58 33.85 17.73
CA SER A 786 1.60 33.07 16.98
C SER A 786 0.18 33.58 17.22
N GLY A 787 -0.66 33.48 16.19
CA GLY A 787 -2.09 33.73 16.23
C GLY A 787 -2.84 32.63 15.47
N TYR A 788 -3.28 32.96 14.25
CA TYR A 788 -3.86 31.98 13.32
C TYR A 788 -2.81 30.97 12.80
N ALA A 789 -1.57 31.43 12.65
CA ALA A 789 -0.41 30.66 12.21
C ALA A 789 0.81 31.03 13.08
N LEU A 790 2.01 30.57 12.71
CA LEU A 790 3.26 30.95 13.38
C LEU A 790 3.81 32.29 12.83
N ASP A 791 3.62 33.39 13.55
CA ASP A 791 4.09 34.71 13.15
C ASP A 791 5.62 34.88 13.29
N GLY A 792 6.24 34.31 14.33
CA GLY A 792 7.67 34.52 14.63
C GLY A 792 8.23 33.71 15.80
N ILE A 793 9.55 33.70 15.95
CA ILE A 793 10.28 33.03 17.03
C ILE A 793 11.47 33.91 17.46
N ALA A 794 11.59 34.23 18.74
CA ALA A 794 12.75 34.89 19.32
C ALA A 794 13.55 33.93 20.22
N PHE A 795 14.83 33.77 19.91
CA PHE A 795 15.80 33.01 20.71
C PHE A 795 16.48 33.97 21.69
N CYS A 796 16.26 33.79 23.00
CA CYS A 796 16.69 34.73 24.03
C CYS A 796 17.78 34.15 24.93
N TYR A 797 18.73 35.01 25.29
CA TYR A 797 19.98 34.65 25.96
C TYR A 797 20.08 35.27 27.37
N GLU A 798 21.04 34.80 28.17
CA GLU A 798 21.26 35.28 29.55
C GLU A 798 21.68 36.76 29.66
N ASP A 799 22.21 37.35 28.60
CA ASP A 799 22.54 38.79 28.50
C ASP A 799 21.33 39.68 28.16
N GLY A 800 20.14 39.09 28.03
CA GLY A 800 18.91 39.79 27.61
C GLY A 800 18.82 40.05 26.10
N HIS A 801 19.81 39.63 25.30
CA HIS A 801 19.72 39.66 23.84
C HIS A 801 18.67 38.65 23.35
N CYS A 802 17.93 39.00 22.30
CA CYS A 802 17.01 38.08 21.63
C CYS A 802 17.10 38.21 20.11
N GLN A 803 17.46 37.12 19.42
CA GLN A 803 17.45 37.05 17.95
C GLN A 803 16.06 36.63 17.46
N LEU A 804 15.37 37.50 16.69
CA LEU A 804 14.01 37.28 16.17
C LEU A 804 14.03 36.80 14.72
N PHE A 805 13.41 35.65 14.46
CA PHE A 805 13.05 35.11 13.14
C PHE A 805 11.55 35.37 12.89
N GLY A 806 11.19 35.93 11.75
CA GLY A 806 9.83 36.36 11.44
C GLY A 806 9.39 37.59 12.25
N LYS A 807 8.11 37.65 12.61
CA LYS A 807 7.45 38.87 13.12
C LYS A 807 6.90 38.70 14.53
N ARG A 808 6.83 39.80 15.28
CA ARG A 808 6.14 39.86 16.59
C ARG A 808 4.62 39.99 16.42
N GLY A 809 4.03 39.09 15.64
CA GLY A 809 2.60 39.04 15.34
C GLY A 809 1.80 38.20 16.33
N GLY A 810 0.53 37.95 16.00
CA GLY A 810 -0.37 37.13 16.80
C GLY A 810 -0.61 37.67 18.21
N LYS A 811 -0.43 36.83 19.22
CA LYS A 811 -0.60 37.17 20.64
C LYS A 811 0.38 38.27 21.08
N ALA A 812 -0.15 39.37 21.62
CA ALA A 812 0.64 40.46 22.19
C ALA A 812 1.61 39.94 23.28
N GLY A 813 2.88 40.38 23.21
CA GLY A 813 3.98 39.91 24.07
C GLY A 813 4.62 38.59 23.62
N GLY A 814 3.86 37.69 22.96
CA GLY A 814 4.26 36.32 22.66
C GLY A 814 4.12 35.37 23.86
N ASP A 815 4.37 34.08 23.64
CA ASP A 815 4.44 33.07 24.69
C ASP A 815 5.89 32.62 24.91
N GLU A 816 6.34 32.51 26.16
CA GLU A 816 7.74 32.22 26.49
C GLU A 816 7.93 30.85 27.14
N PHE A 817 8.88 30.09 26.60
CA PHE A 817 9.30 28.79 27.10
C PHE A 817 10.73 28.88 27.65
N PHE A 818 10.89 28.65 28.96
CA PHE A 818 12.18 28.70 29.66
C PHE A 818 12.81 27.31 29.75
N PHE A 819 14.13 27.24 29.50
CA PHE A 819 14.91 26.03 29.67
C PHE A 819 15.35 25.85 31.14
N ASP A 820 15.41 24.60 31.62
CA ASP A 820 16.05 24.27 32.89
C ASP A 820 17.58 24.22 32.72
N THR A 821 18.18 25.40 32.63
CA THR A 821 19.62 25.61 32.46
C THR A 821 20.44 24.96 33.59
N ARG A 822 19.88 24.88 34.81
CA ARG A 822 20.51 24.20 35.96
C ARG A 822 20.63 22.69 35.78
N ARG A 823 19.82 22.09 34.91
CA ARG A 823 19.90 20.68 34.51
C ARG A 823 20.55 20.47 33.14
N GLY A 824 21.11 21.52 32.54
CA GLY A 824 21.70 21.46 31.19
C GLY A 824 20.66 21.22 30.10
N GLU A 825 19.43 21.68 30.28
CA GLU A 825 18.42 21.57 29.23
C GLU A 825 18.78 22.45 28.02
N THR A 826 18.73 21.86 26.83
CA THR A 826 19.05 22.52 25.56
C THR A 826 17.97 22.24 24.51
N LEU A 827 17.86 23.12 23.52
CA LEU A 827 17.04 22.88 22.33
C LEU A 827 17.55 21.65 21.55
N SER A 828 16.66 20.69 21.29
CA SER A 828 16.95 19.49 20.49
C SER A 828 16.20 19.46 19.17
N GLY A 829 15.12 20.24 19.01
CA GLY A 829 14.40 20.34 17.75
C GLY A 829 13.04 21.01 17.87
N PHE A 830 12.25 20.88 16.81
CA PHE A 830 10.89 21.38 16.72
C PHE A 830 9.96 20.32 16.15
N TYR A 831 8.75 20.21 16.68
CA TYR A 831 7.63 19.61 15.95
C TYR A 831 6.84 20.74 15.29
N LEU A 832 6.59 20.62 13.99
CA LEU A 832 5.92 21.65 13.19
C LEU A 832 4.61 21.12 12.59
N ARG A 833 3.63 22.02 12.52
CA ARG A 833 2.44 21.90 11.69
C ARG A 833 2.65 22.75 10.45
N ALA A 834 2.68 22.13 9.27
CA ALA A 834 3.07 22.82 8.03
C ALA A 834 2.27 22.35 6.81
N GLY A 835 1.85 23.32 5.99
CA GLY A 835 1.21 23.15 4.69
C GLY A 835 1.79 24.14 3.68
N LEU A 836 0.98 25.08 3.20
CA LEU A 836 1.44 26.22 2.38
C LEU A 836 2.38 27.15 3.16
N TRP A 837 2.20 27.23 4.48
CA TRP A 837 2.99 28.00 5.45
C TRP A 837 3.21 27.16 6.72
N ILE A 838 3.75 27.75 7.79
CA ILE A 838 3.88 27.10 9.10
C ILE A 838 2.69 27.48 9.97
N ASP A 839 1.77 26.53 10.16
CA ASP A 839 0.55 26.69 10.95
C ASP A 839 0.84 26.75 12.46
N GLY A 840 1.85 26.01 12.94
CA GLY A 840 2.18 25.96 14.36
C GLY A 840 3.47 25.22 14.69
N LEU A 841 3.94 25.38 15.94
CA LEU A 841 5.25 24.95 16.41
C LEU A 841 5.22 24.47 17.86
N GLN A 842 5.93 23.38 18.15
CA GLN A 842 6.26 22.89 19.49
C GLN A 842 7.78 22.73 19.63
N ILE A 843 8.32 23.22 20.74
CA ILE A 843 9.74 23.14 21.11
C ILE A 843 10.02 21.75 21.72
N LEU A 844 11.14 21.12 21.32
CA LEU A 844 11.61 19.83 21.82
C LEU A 844 12.98 19.99 22.49
N THR A 845 13.19 19.39 23.68
CA THR A 845 14.41 19.60 24.48
C THR A 845 15.18 18.32 24.79
N SER A 846 16.45 18.47 25.21
CA SER A 846 17.35 17.37 25.56
C SER A 846 16.89 16.56 26.78
N LEU A 847 16.03 17.12 27.64
CA LEU A 847 15.43 16.44 28.79
C LEU A 847 14.09 15.76 28.45
N GLY A 848 13.73 15.65 27.17
CA GLY A 848 12.47 15.05 26.71
C GLY A 848 11.23 15.90 26.96
N ARG A 849 11.39 17.11 27.51
CA ARG A 849 10.31 18.09 27.67
C ARG A 849 9.86 18.59 26.29
N LYS A 850 8.57 18.89 26.20
CA LYS A 850 7.94 19.50 25.03
C LYS A 850 7.10 20.70 25.49
N SER A 851 7.07 21.77 24.71
CA SER A 851 6.11 22.86 24.95
C SER A 851 4.68 22.45 24.56
N GLN A 852 3.70 23.32 24.79
CA GLN A 852 2.46 23.27 24.01
C GLN A 852 2.75 23.53 22.52
N ILE A 853 1.80 23.23 21.63
CA ILE A 853 1.87 23.72 20.25
C ILE A 853 1.37 25.17 20.24
N TYR A 854 2.21 26.08 19.79
CA TYR A 854 1.89 27.48 19.52
C TYR A 854 1.35 27.61 18.08
N GLY A 855 0.40 28.52 17.84
CA GLY A 855 -0.34 28.60 16.58
C GLY A 855 -1.41 27.50 16.43
N ASN A 856 -1.78 27.18 15.20
CA ASN A 856 -2.84 26.21 14.89
C ASN A 856 -2.33 24.77 14.96
N ALA A 857 -2.56 24.11 16.09
CA ALA A 857 -2.22 22.70 16.33
C ALA A 857 -2.84 21.69 15.34
N HIS A 858 -3.92 22.07 14.65
CA HIS A 858 -4.64 21.21 13.69
C HIS A 858 -4.38 21.57 12.22
N GLY A 859 -3.69 22.68 11.95
CA GLY A 859 -3.33 23.09 10.59
C GLY A 859 -2.30 22.16 9.94
N GLY A 860 -2.20 22.19 8.61
CA GLY A 860 -1.17 21.49 7.85
C GLY A 860 -0.99 19.99 8.15
N SER A 861 0.23 19.51 7.95
CA SER A 861 0.70 18.17 8.28
C SER A 861 1.76 18.23 9.39
N GLY A 862 1.92 17.15 10.16
CA GLY A 862 2.94 17.04 11.21
C GLY A 862 4.32 16.67 10.66
N HIS A 863 5.38 17.24 11.26
CA HIS A 863 6.79 16.92 10.98
C HIS A 863 7.65 17.14 12.21
N ILE A 864 8.63 16.25 12.49
CA ILE A 864 9.65 16.47 13.53
C ILE A 864 11.00 16.85 12.87
N LEU A 865 11.48 18.04 13.16
CA LEU A 865 12.80 18.54 12.76
C LEU A 865 13.77 18.38 13.93
N MET A 866 14.73 17.44 13.81
CA MET A 866 15.81 17.20 14.77
C MET A 866 17.11 16.89 14.01
N PRO A 867 18.29 17.33 14.50
CA PRO A 867 19.56 16.99 13.88
C PRO A 867 19.84 15.47 13.98
N PRO A 868 20.53 14.88 12.99
CA PRO A 868 21.02 13.50 13.08
C PRO A 868 22.08 13.35 14.17
N ALA A 869 22.32 12.12 14.62
CA ALA A 869 23.33 11.82 15.64
C ALA A 869 24.72 12.34 15.22
N GLY A 870 25.42 12.99 16.16
CA GLY A 870 26.70 13.66 15.89
C GLY A 870 26.58 15.05 15.24
N TYR A 871 25.38 15.64 15.22
CA TYR A 871 25.13 17.02 14.81
C TYR A 871 24.28 17.77 15.85
N THR A 872 24.41 19.09 15.87
CA THR A 872 23.68 20.02 16.75
C THR A 872 22.97 21.10 15.91
N ILE A 873 22.00 21.81 16.49
CA ILE A 873 21.31 22.92 15.83
C ILE A 873 22.22 24.16 15.84
N ALA A 874 22.62 24.61 14.67
CA ALA A 874 23.37 25.86 14.48
C ALA A 874 22.45 27.08 14.38
N GLY A 875 21.21 26.90 13.92
CA GLY A 875 20.34 27.99 13.55
C GLY A 875 19.05 27.56 12.86
N VAL A 876 18.32 28.56 12.37
CA VAL A 876 17.10 28.41 11.56
C VAL A 876 17.17 29.26 10.30
N SER A 877 16.46 28.85 9.27
CA SER A 877 16.34 29.57 8.02
C SER A 877 14.95 29.36 7.43
N GLY A 878 14.52 30.21 6.50
CA GLY A 878 13.22 30.08 5.86
C GLY A 878 12.75 31.40 5.29
N SER A 879 11.47 31.72 5.51
CA SER A 879 10.88 32.98 5.04
C SER A 879 9.67 33.41 5.86
N CYS A 880 9.40 34.72 5.85
CA CYS A 880 8.22 35.32 6.48
C CYS A 880 7.50 36.27 5.53
N GLY A 881 6.23 35.94 5.22
CA GLY A 881 5.25 36.84 4.60
C GLY A 881 4.45 37.57 5.67
N GLN A 882 3.13 37.47 5.65
CA GLN A 882 2.29 37.93 6.76
C GLN A 882 2.68 37.23 8.08
N TRP A 883 2.94 35.92 8.00
CA TRP A 883 3.50 35.05 9.03
C TRP A 883 4.59 34.15 8.39
N ILE A 884 5.22 33.25 9.16
CA ILE A 884 6.28 32.35 8.66
C ILE A 884 5.69 31.37 7.64
N ASP A 885 6.21 31.42 6.42
CA ASP A 885 5.77 30.59 5.30
C ASP A 885 6.87 29.68 4.72
N GLY A 886 8.07 29.72 5.31
CA GLY A 886 9.14 28.76 5.08
C GLY A 886 9.94 28.55 6.36
N PHE A 887 10.32 27.31 6.68
CA PHE A 887 11.16 26.99 7.84
C PHE A 887 12.02 25.74 7.60
N GLN A 888 13.31 25.81 7.97
CA GLN A 888 14.28 24.72 7.97
C GLN A 888 15.28 24.89 9.12
N LEU A 889 15.78 23.79 9.68
CA LEU A 889 16.93 23.82 10.58
C LEU A 889 18.23 24.07 9.79
N ILE A 890 19.18 24.75 10.43
CA ILE A 890 20.60 24.67 10.07
C ILE A 890 21.28 23.82 11.14
N ILE A 891 21.96 22.75 10.73
CA ILE A 891 22.71 21.85 11.63
C ILE A 891 24.22 22.02 11.45
N THR A 892 25.02 21.58 12.41
CA THR A 892 26.49 21.56 12.33
C THR A 892 27.08 20.45 13.20
N ARG A 893 28.37 20.17 13.07
CA ARG A 893 29.11 19.27 13.98
C ARG A 893 29.65 20.07 15.16
#